data_AF-A0A953IIP2-F1
#
_entry.id   AF-A0A953IIP2-F1
#
_cell.length_a   1.000
_cell.length_b   1.000
_cell.length_c   1.000
_cell.angle_alpha   90.00
_cell.angle_beta   90.00
_cell.angle_gamma   90.00
#
_symmetry.space_group_name_H-M   'P 1'
#
loop_
_entity.id
_entity.type
_entity.pdbx_description
1 polymer ?
#
loop_
_entity_poly.entity_id
_entity_poly.type
_entity_poly.pdbx_seq_one_letter_code
_entity_poly.pdbx_strand_id
1 'polypeptide(L)'
;MLTNTRYSAALLALALAAATTPLLAQDKSASGVVQLPSPGGTVTREEGSFTLNNNTGSANFRLPLPELPQRGRFGPTLTLSYNQFAGDTGGGLGVGWGFTVPSIVVNDDLGTAIPGTRPGGDFLARLSYMGARLVFQGTEGETWRYRPEFSEQSLEIRYHPQPFEVATLGRTGEETRESIPSGFEVVQADGSRLIFSGAPDVAEGDFDAAVPYVTRWPLVLHLNADRDPIRFSYEKHGGRSYLVRVSFAGGRSVYEFELLATKSSLHTHVTGTLQQNARLYGKVTSRFDDTVYAQWCFGYIGRSEQDNARFQVRAHPDCLATARRDLEPRIDPNSINVLDQLRVLYRYGDTGGAPFDDSALAFPKIAFDYSSWTTSELASRDIVFEATNMAWAGDIPPWQFELADLNMDALVDIVRTTDDGATLFAGAGELGSSFASSAPLKLSRPTEAGLLREIAPRLADDRFHFADIFGDSYVDIVEIEPGRMHVYDGRADGGFPYLGRSVPLPTISPTTFADGNGRFQDLNLDGQSDIVTTRLSADGRTEWQILLNLTRRQADGGHLVNFGALSKRFPFQSQDGQILGRRDVRLADVNGDRLPDFIVLRPADRGFCLYENQGNILSRDPADLLFGDSGANDPLCGAGRFAPIPGMQPTENVDTMWYVDANGDGIMDFASMGGRTDQLRVWLGFGDGTFLGDPLDVDLNLRVQVGTTARGFRSRVSDLDADGQSEIVVFQPPAGQDVRPVVVIDFNRTATQQLVKANLLTTVDFASGRRHDIRYATSIDEMLRDRANGLQPRKLHFPVVLAKQMVTSEGIPGQARADVQTEEFFYHDPFYDVINGRFIGFERVEKVTYGDEFAPSGRTTQKSSLAREQYYTFAEVTADLHLAGKLKVRKTYEVPSSPALLASAAATNALDPRTVALHSLSTATRGQTLPSAGRLLRCEDAAWQAVPNGDGTAFVRKVGEGLTSAAGEDQQQGPEDPACRNPSKTLTYGEFDAFNLPGTETVVIRAMPAPLGLTVPGFTRTIRTDYQASRAALAPLGIVNAASERSILTGDRVLSRERFTYLPDNGGRLGRRALEVFSALTQVPAALASLHSATHTLTKTMAYDRFGNLVSMADDVGQLEAVTFDETGTLPLSHTRLSGRGADFDQVTRMAYDGPRAESPAAKRGPLGVAVTYDYDSLGRKIAERSHLPRNEARPRPVVGHARDLIEVGAAA
;
A
#
# COMPACT_ATOMS: atom_id res chain seq x y z
N MET A 1 34.51 18.25 -56.01
CA MET A 1 35.68 17.36 -56.21
C MET A 1 35.40 16.11 -55.37
N LEU A 2 34.87 15.03 -55.95
CA LEU A 2 35.63 13.93 -56.58
C LEU A 2 36.74 13.40 -55.63
N THR A 3 36.85 12.14 -55.21
CA THR A 3 36.08 10.89 -55.33
C THR A 3 36.91 9.79 -54.63
N ASN A 4 36.27 8.65 -54.31
CA ASN A 4 36.85 7.28 -54.31
C ASN A 4 37.69 6.81 -53.10
N THR A 5 37.53 5.61 -52.51
CA THR A 5 36.65 4.44 -52.77
C THR A 5 36.85 3.35 -51.69
N ARG A 6 35.76 2.64 -51.30
CA ARG A 6 35.59 1.15 -51.13
C ARG A 6 36.40 0.37 -50.08
N TYR A 7 35.95 -0.72 -49.43
CA TYR A 7 34.66 -1.40 -49.19
C TYR A 7 34.94 -2.52 -48.15
N SER A 8 33.93 -2.83 -47.34
CA SER A 8 33.52 -4.18 -46.89
C SER A 8 34.46 -5.11 -46.11
N ALA A 9 34.22 -5.26 -44.81
CA ALA A 9 33.98 -6.57 -44.15
C ALA A 9 33.76 -6.40 -42.63
N ALA A 10 32.50 -6.41 -42.16
CA ALA A 10 32.08 -6.80 -40.79
C ALA A 10 30.57 -6.52 -40.50
N LEU A 11 29.76 -6.23 -41.52
CA LEU A 11 28.33 -5.91 -41.37
C LEU A 11 27.39 -7.11 -41.58
N LEU A 12 27.86 -8.35 -41.35
CA LEU A 12 27.05 -9.57 -41.51
C LEU A 12 27.08 -10.52 -40.28
N ALA A 13 27.44 -10.02 -39.09
CA ALA A 13 27.48 -10.84 -37.86
C ALA A 13 26.54 -10.37 -36.74
N LEU A 14 25.75 -9.30 -36.93
CA LEU A 14 24.88 -8.76 -35.87
C LEU A 14 23.38 -8.65 -36.24
N ALA A 15 22.96 -9.20 -37.37
CA ALA A 15 21.55 -9.27 -37.77
C ALA A 15 20.94 -10.69 -37.66
N LEU A 16 21.71 -11.70 -37.22
CA LEU A 16 21.21 -13.05 -36.90
C LEU A 16 21.15 -13.37 -35.39
N ALA A 17 21.44 -12.41 -34.51
CA ALA A 17 21.40 -12.60 -33.05
C ALA A 17 20.15 -12.02 -32.37
N ALA A 18 19.17 -11.51 -33.14
CA ALA A 18 17.92 -10.93 -32.62
C ALA A 18 16.66 -11.70 -33.06
N ALA A 19 16.83 -12.93 -33.58
CA ALA A 19 15.74 -13.83 -34.01
C ALA A 19 15.75 -15.18 -33.28
N THR A 20 16.33 -15.24 -32.07
CA THR A 20 16.21 -16.39 -31.16
C THR A 20 15.78 -15.94 -29.78
N THR A 21 14.52 -15.52 -29.66
CA THR A 21 13.74 -15.83 -28.48
C THR A 21 12.37 -16.31 -28.93
N PRO A 22 12.05 -17.61 -28.84
CA PRO A 22 11.00 -17.88 -27.89
C PRO A 22 11.54 -17.49 -26.51
N LEU A 23 10.70 -16.84 -25.71
CA LEU A 23 10.62 -17.20 -24.30
C LEU A 23 10.35 -18.72 -24.22
N LEU A 24 11.36 -19.52 -24.55
CA LEU A 24 11.68 -20.64 -23.73
C LEU A 24 12.19 -19.95 -22.49
N ALA A 25 11.49 -20.14 -21.37
CA ALA A 25 12.27 -20.51 -20.20
C ALA A 25 13.29 -21.51 -20.74
N GLN A 26 14.55 -21.07 -20.87
CA GLN A 26 15.63 -22.00 -20.67
C GLN A 26 15.21 -22.72 -19.42
N ASP A 27 14.95 -23.99 -19.62
CA ASP A 27 14.48 -24.89 -18.61
C ASP A 27 15.55 -24.91 -17.52
N LYS A 28 15.39 -23.98 -16.57
CA LYS A 28 16.14 -23.89 -15.33
C LYS A 28 15.56 -24.88 -14.32
N SER A 29 14.76 -25.87 -14.75
CA SER A 29 14.55 -27.07 -13.94
C SER A 29 15.86 -27.88 -13.93
N ALA A 30 16.69 -27.48 -12.95
CA ALA A 30 17.99 -28.02 -12.57
C ALA A 30 19.04 -28.12 -13.71
N SER A 31 19.83 -27.06 -13.89
CA SER A 31 21.15 -27.14 -14.54
C SER A 31 22.23 -27.77 -13.62
N GLY A 32 21.84 -28.19 -12.41
CA GLY A 32 22.61 -28.93 -11.42
C GLY A 32 21.86 -28.96 -10.07
N VAL A 33 22.14 -29.95 -9.22
CA VAL A 33 21.55 -30.17 -7.88
C VAL A 33 21.99 -29.08 -6.90
N VAL A 34 23.23 -28.58 -7.05
CA VAL A 34 23.75 -27.42 -6.33
C VAL A 34 24.32 -26.42 -7.34
N GLN A 35 23.80 -25.19 -7.33
CA GLN A 35 24.53 -24.06 -7.89
C GLN A 35 25.62 -23.67 -6.90
N LEU A 36 26.87 -24.02 -7.21
CA LEU A 36 28.01 -23.51 -6.46
C LEU A 36 28.03 -21.99 -6.61
N PRO A 37 28.37 -21.22 -5.55
CA PRO A 37 28.52 -19.78 -5.68
C PRO A 37 29.51 -19.49 -6.80
N SER A 38 29.08 -18.73 -7.81
CA SER A 38 29.98 -18.22 -8.83
C SER A 38 31.07 -17.38 -8.15
N PRO A 39 32.33 -17.44 -8.61
CA PRO A 39 33.34 -16.48 -8.18
C PRO A 39 32.85 -15.04 -8.41
N GLY A 40 33.26 -14.14 -7.51
CA GLY A 40 32.64 -12.85 -7.26
C GLY A 40 32.35 -11.99 -8.48
N GLY A 41 31.23 -11.27 -8.38
CA GLY A 41 30.79 -10.18 -9.25
C GLY A 41 30.17 -9.08 -8.40
N THR A 42 29.92 -7.92 -9.02
CA THR A 42 29.43 -6.64 -8.48
C THR A 42 28.63 -6.75 -7.18
N VAL A 43 28.91 -5.89 -6.19
CA VAL A 43 28.08 -5.75 -4.99
C VAL A 43 26.68 -5.29 -5.41
N THR A 44 25.78 -6.24 -5.66
CA THR A 44 24.39 -5.99 -6.08
C THR A 44 23.42 -5.93 -4.90
N ARG A 45 23.93 -5.95 -3.66
CA ARG A 45 23.11 -6.12 -2.43
C ARG A 45 22.58 -4.82 -1.82
N GLU A 46 22.49 -3.74 -2.59
CA GLU A 46 22.01 -2.45 -2.06
C GLU A 46 20.53 -2.15 -2.28
N GLU A 47 19.84 -2.85 -3.16
CA GLU A 47 18.69 -2.22 -3.79
C GLU A 47 17.38 -2.59 -3.11
N GLY A 48 17.02 -1.81 -2.09
CA GLY A 48 15.60 -1.53 -1.89
C GLY A 48 15.05 -0.90 -3.16
N SER A 49 13.84 -1.31 -3.56
CA SER A 49 13.19 -0.76 -4.75
C SER A 49 12.27 0.38 -4.33
N PHE A 50 12.54 1.58 -4.84
CA PHE A 50 11.58 2.68 -4.79
C PHE A 50 10.82 2.73 -6.11
N THR A 51 9.49 2.67 -6.05
CA THR A 51 8.62 2.62 -7.23
C THR A 51 7.36 3.42 -6.97
N LEU A 52 6.88 4.13 -8.00
CA LEU A 52 5.54 4.71 -8.00
C LEU A 52 4.54 3.71 -8.56
N ASN A 53 3.37 3.62 -7.95
CA ASN A 53 2.25 2.89 -8.53
C ASN A 53 1.54 3.82 -9.51
N ASN A 54 1.76 3.61 -10.81
CA ASN A 54 1.21 4.47 -11.85
C ASN A 54 -0.31 4.59 -11.78
N ASN A 55 -1.05 3.52 -11.47
CA ASN A 55 -2.52 3.56 -11.43
C ASN A 55 -3.06 4.38 -10.26
N THR A 56 -2.44 4.31 -9.09
CA THR A 56 -2.97 4.96 -7.87
C THR A 56 -2.27 6.27 -7.51
N GLY A 57 -1.10 6.52 -8.08
CA GLY A 57 -0.25 7.67 -7.74
C GLY A 57 0.49 7.53 -6.41
N SER A 58 0.51 6.35 -5.78
CA SER A 58 1.23 6.14 -4.51
C SER A 58 2.73 5.95 -4.68
N ALA A 59 3.52 6.58 -3.81
CA ALA A 59 4.92 6.27 -3.61
C ALA A 59 5.12 5.03 -2.73
N ASN A 60 5.97 4.09 -3.19
CA ASN A 60 6.24 2.83 -2.50
C ASN A 60 7.74 2.55 -2.41
N PHE A 61 8.21 2.10 -1.24
CA PHE A 61 9.56 1.54 -1.07
C PHE A 61 9.47 0.10 -0.56
N ARG A 62 10.38 -0.77 -1.00
CA ARG A 62 10.48 -2.15 -0.48
C ARG A 62 11.94 -2.55 -0.31
N LEU A 63 12.28 -3.09 0.85
CA LEU A 63 13.60 -3.64 1.14
C LEU A 63 13.46 -5.01 1.81
N PRO A 64 13.79 -6.12 1.11
CA PRO A 64 13.75 -7.46 1.69
C PRO A 64 14.76 -7.65 2.83
N LEU A 65 14.38 -8.41 3.86
CA LEU A 65 15.31 -8.83 4.91
C LEU A 65 16.42 -9.73 4.33
N PRO A 66 17.60 -9.82 4.98
CA PRO A 66 18.72 -10.62 4.49
C PRO A 66 18.34 -12.11 4.39
N GLU A 67 18.57 -12.73 3.25
CA GLU A 67 18.35 -14.17 3.08
C GLU A 67 19.31 -14.98 3.98
N LEU A 68 18.74 -15.82 4.85
CA LEU A 68 19.43 -16.79 5.69
C LEU A 68 19.32 -18.21 5.10
N PRO A 69 20.15 -19.17 5.56
CA PRO A 69 20.01 -20.56 5.13
C PRO A 69 18.60 -21.11 5.32
N GLN A 70 18.17 -21.88 4.33
CA GLN A 70 16.85 -22.51 4.26
C GLN A 70 17.03 -24.00 3.98
N ARG A 71 16.07 -24.83 4.41
CA ARG A 71 15.94 -26.21 3.96
C ARG A 71 14.74 -26.33 3.03
N GLY A 72 14.84 -27.17 2.01
CA GLY A 72 13.79 -27.33 0.99
C GLY A 72 13.50 -26.08 0.16
N ARG A 73 14.40 -25.07 0.17
CA ARG A 73 14.19 -23.72 -0.39
C ARG A 73 12.94 -23.02 0.15
N PHE A 74 12.63 -23.26 1.43
CA PHE A 74 11.49 -22.68 2.11
C PHE A 74 11.96 -21.70 3.19
N GLY A 75 11.58 -20.43 3.04
CA GLY A 75 11.94 -19.34 3.95
C GLY A 75 10.96 -18.17 3.85
N PRO A 76 10.96 -17.25 4.83
CA PRO A 76 10.02 -16.14 4.87
C PRO A 76 10.36 -15.07 3.83
N THR A 77 9.34 -14.44 3.26
CA THR A 77 9.46 -13.31 2.31
C THR A 77 9.12 -11.99 3.00
N LEU A 78 9.89 -11.62 4.03
CA LEU A 78 9.67 -10.40 4.81
C LEU A 78 10.36 -9.19 4.17
N THR A 79 9.64 -8.08 4.10
CA THR A 79 10.17 -6.82 3.57
C THR A 79 9.83 -5.66 4.51
N LEU A 80 10.78 -4.73 4.67
CA LEU A 80 10.49 -3.38 5.15
C LEU A 80 9.84 -2.62 3.99
N SER A 81 8.65 -2.08 4.21
CA SER A 81 7.88 -1.39 3.17
C SER A 81 7.44 -0.01 3.60
N TYR A 82 7.49 0.95 2.68
CA TYR A 82 6.80 2.23 2.78
C TYR A 82 5.63 2.26 1.78
N ASN A 83 4.49 2.79 2.20
CA ASN A 83 3.38 3.17 1.33
C ASN A 83 2.84 4.52 1.80
N GLN A 84 2.81 5.50 0.89
CA GLN A 84 2.34 6.86 1.16
C GLN A 84 0.92 6.93 1.75
N PHE A 85 0.03 6.01 1.38
CA PHE A 85 -1.36 6.02 1.86
C PHE A 85 -1.56 5.35 3.22
N ALA A 86 -0.53 4.73 3.78
CA ALA A 86 -0.66 4.01 5.05
C ALA A 86 -0.78 4.94 6.27
N GLY A 87 -0.24 6.17 6.21
CA GLY A 87 -0.14 7.01 7.42
C GLY A 87 0.65 6.31 8.53
N ASP A 88 0.51 6.73 9.80
CA ASP A 88 0.97 5.90 10.93
C ASP A 88 -0.10 4.86 11.27
N THR A 89 0.10 3.64 10.80
CA THR A 89 -0.79 2.51 11.10
C THR A 89 -0.58 1.92 12.49
N GLY A 90 0.34 2.45 13.30
CA GLY A 90 0.79 1.87 14.56
C GLY A 90 1.64 0.62 14.38
N GLY A 91 2.15 0.38 13.17
CA GLY A 91 3.01 -0.75 12.82
C GLY A 91 4.44 -0.66 13.37
N GLY A 92 4.76 0.34 14.21
CA GLY A 92 6.03 0.45 14.94
C GLY A 92 7.24 0.90 14.13
N LEU A 93 7.06 1.46 12.93
CA LEU A 93 8.17 1.98 12.11
C LEU A 93 8.00 3.48 11.78
N GLY A 94 7.05 4.15 12.43
CA GLY A 94 6.66 5.53 12.14
C GLY A 94 5.80 5.66 10.88
N VAL A 95 5.53 6.91 10.50
CA VAL A 95 4.59 7.25 9.42
C VAL A 95 4.96 6.60 8.07
N GLY A 96 4.00 5.87 7.50
CA GLY A 96 4.06 5.23 6.18
C GLY A 96 4.79 3.89 6.13
N TRP A 97 5.45 3.46 7.21
CA TRP A 97 6.32 2.27 7.22
C TRP A 97 5.69 1.06 7.93
N GLY A 98 6.05 -0.14 7.48
CA GLY A 98 5.61 -1.40 8.07
C GLY A 98 6.46 -2.60 7.60
N PHE A 99 6.32 -3.72 8.30
CA PHE A 99 6.77 -5.03 7.79
C PHE A 99 5.63 -5.75 7.09
N THR A 100 5.91 -6.36 5.95
CA THR A 100 4.90 -7.13 5.19
C THR A 100 4.66 -8.50 5.82
N VAL A 101 3.72 -8.59 6.76
CA VAL A 101 3.28 -9.85 7.39
C VAL A 101 1.78 -10.04 7.13
N PRO A 102 1.34 -11.16 6.53
CA PRO A 102 -0.08 -11.43 6.33
C PRO A 102 -0.86 -11.48 7.64
N SER A 103 -2.11 -11.02 7.61
CA SER A 103 -3.11 -11.25 8.66
C SER A 103 -4.50 -11.35 8.04
N ILE A 104 -5.43 -11.96 8.78
CA ILE A 104 -6.87 -11.82 8.52
C ILE A 104 -7.37 -10.74 9.48
N VAL A 105 -8.18 -9.82 8.97
CA VAL A 105 -8.66 -8.65 9.72
C VAL A 105 -10.15 -8.48 9.53
N VAL A 106 -10.82 -7.93 10.53
CA VAL A 106 -12.14 -7.33 10.37
C VAL A 106 -12.02 -6.16 9.39
N ASN A 107 -12.91 -6.12 8.41
CA ASN A 107 -13.02 -5.03 7.45
C ASN A 107 -13.80 -3.87 8.09
N ASP A 108 -13.39 -2.65 7.79
CA ASP A 108 -13.99 -1.39 8.21
C ASP A 108 -15.03 -0.85 7.20
N ASP A 109 -15.33 -1.61 6.14
CA ASP A 109 -16.30 -1.25 5.09
C ASP A 109 -17.76 -1.17 5.58
N LEU A 110 -18.04 -1.69 6.77
CA LEU A 110 -19.32 -1.52 7.47
C LEU A 110 -19.14 -0.71 8.76
N GLY A 111 -18.08 0.08 8.82
CA GLY A 111 -17.65 0.82 9.99
C GLY A 111 -16.99 -0.04 11.05
N THR A 112 -17.12 0.41 12.29
CA THR A 112 -16.55 -0.20 13.48
C THR A 112 -16.92 -1.68 13.60
N ALA A 113 -15.97 -2.47 14.11
CA ALA A 113 -16.14 -3.91 14.19
C ALA A 113 -17.43 -4.29 14.92
N ILE A 114 -18.21 -5.19 14.31
CA ILE A 114 -19.47 -5.69 14.89
C ILE A 114 -19.19 -6.99 15.66
N PRO A 115 -19.21 -6.99 17.01
CA PRO A 115 -18.90 -8.19 17.78
C PRO A 115 -19.97 -9.26 17.62
N GLY A 116 -19.54 -10.52 17.52
CA GLY A 116 -20.42 -11.69 17.53
C GLY A 116 -20.55 -12.42 16.18
N THR A 117 -21.39 -13.44 16.18
CA THR A 117 -21.50 -14.44 15.10
C THR A 117 -22.96 -14.68 14.71
N ARG A 118 -23.19 -15.09 13.47
CA ARG A 118 -24.54 -15.40 12.97
C ARG A 118 -24.98 -16.83 13.39
N PRO A 119 -26.29 -17.07 13.56
CA PRO A 119 -26.80 -18.43 13.73
C PRO A 119 -26.45 -19.31 12.51
N GLY A 120 -25.84 -20.47 12.73
CA GLY A 120 -25.39 -21.37 11.66
C GLY A 120 -23.91 -21.23 11.26
N GLY A 121 -23.21 -20.26 11.86
CA GLY A 121 -21.80 -19.95 11.57
C GLY A 121 -21.67 -18.57 10.92
N ASP A 122 -20.42 -18.11 10.78
CA ASP A 122 -20.00 -16.81 10.25
C ASP A 122 -19.96 -15.65 11.26
N PHE A 123 -19.10 -14.67 10.98
CA PHE A 123 -18.96 -13.44 11.73
C PHE A 123 -20.04 -12.43 11.32
N LEU A 124 -20.44 -11.56 12.25
CA LEU A 124 -21.32 -10.44 11.91
C LEU A 124 -20.59 -9.39 11.07
N ALA A 125 -19.35 -9.09 11.44
CA ALA A 125 -18.45 -8.24 10.65
C ALA A 125 -17.95 -8.95 9.40
N ARG A 126 -17.61 -8.17 8.36
CA ARG A 126 -16.91 -8.69 7.19
C ARG A 126 -15.43 -8.85 7.51
N LEU A 127 -14.79 -9.80 6.84
CA LEU A 127 -13.37 -10.08 7.00
C LEU A 127 -12.62 -9.82 5.70
N SER A 128 -11.33 -9.56 5.80
CA SER A 128 -10.44 -9.40 4.65
C SER A 128 -9.16 -10.22 4.81
N TYR A 129 -8.67 -10.74 3.69
CA TYR A 129 -7.36 -11.36 3.56
C TYR A 129 -6.61 -10.72 2.39
N MET A 130 -5.41 -10.18 2.66
CA MET A 130 -4.60 -9.46 1.65
C MET A 130 -5.37 -8.35 0.90
N GLY A 131 -6.31 -7.69 1.58
CA GLY A 131 -7.13 -6.61 1.01
C GLY A 131 -8.31 -7.05 0.13
N ALA A 132 -8.57 -8.35 0.00
CA ALA A 132 -9.80 -8.89 -0.61
C ALA A 132 -10.77 -9.35 0.48
N ARG A 133 -12.06 -9.00 0.36
CA ARG A 133 -13.08 -9.42 1.32
C ARG A 133 -13.28 -10.93 1.27
N LEU A 134 -13.70 -11.51 2.38
CA LEU A 134 -14.02 -12.92 2.49
C LEU A 134 -15.53 -13.14 2.39
N VAL A 135 -15.91 -14.09 1.55
CA VAL A 135 -17.28 -14.58 1.37
C VAL A 135 -17.41 -15.92 2.09
N PHE A 136 -18.36 -16.02 3.01
CA PHE A 136 -18.66 -17.25 3.75
C PHE A 136 -19.30 -18.30 2.84
N GLN A 137 -18.79 -19.53 2.91
CA GLN A 137 -19.13 -20.67 2.05
C GLN A 137 -19.93 -21.76 2.79
N GLY A 138 -20.25 -21.53 4.05
CA GLY A 138 -20.92 -22.49 4.92
C GLY A 138 -19.98 -23.17 5.90
N THR A 139 -20.56 -24.10 6.65
CA THR A 139 -19.91 -24.82 7.76
C THR A 139 -19.72 -26.29 7.39
N GLU A 140 -18.54 -26.83 7.66
CA GLU A 140 -18.19 -28.24 7.53
C GLU A 140 -17.76 -28.79 8.89
N GLY A 141 -18.64 -29.57 9.52
CA GLY A 141 -18.46 -29.96 10.93
C GLY A 141 -18.49 -28.72 11.84
N GLU A 142 -17.40 -28.45 12.55
CA GLU A 142 -17.23 -27.24 13.37
C GLU A 142 -16.40 -26.16 12.66
N THR A 143 -15.90 -26.42 11.46
CA THR A 143 -15.03 -25.49 10.71
C THR A 143 -15.85 -24.65 9.74
N TRP A 144 -15.57 -23.36 9.68
CA TRP A 144 -16.24 -22.43 8.76
C TRP A 144 -15.38 -22.22 7.53
N ARG A 145 -15.98 -22.21 6.34
CA ARG A 145 -15.25 -22.05 5.08
C ARG A 145 -15.47 -20.67 4.49
N TYR A 146 -14.41 -20.13 3.91
CA TYR A 146 -14.38 -18.83 3.27
C TYR A 146 -13.61 -18.89 1.95
N ARG A 147 -13.93 -17.95 1.07
CA ARG A 147 -13.15 -17.65 -0.14
C ARG A 147 -13.04 -16.14 -0.30
N PRO A 148 -11.94 -15.62 -0.86
CA PRO A 148 -11.89 -14.22 -1.26
C PRO A 148 -12.99 -13.92 -2.29
N GLU A 149 -13.59 -12.73 -2.20
CA GLU A 149 -14.60 -12.23 -3.13
C GLU A 149 -14.07 -12.23 -4.58
N PHE A 150 -12.77 -11.97 -4.76
CA PHE A 150 -12.05 -12.22 -5.99
C PHE A 150 -10.66 -12.78 -5.73
N SER A 151 -10.17 -13.61 -6.65
CA SER A 151 -8.80 -14.14 -6.58
C SER A 151 -8.25 -14.48 -7.97
N GLU A 152 -6.94 -14.34 -8.14
CA GLU A 152 -6.26 -14.86 -9.34
C GLU A 152 -5.87 -16.34 -9.19
N GLN A 153 -5.72 -16.80 -7.96
CA GLN A 153 -5.29 -18.15 -7.63
C GLN A 153 -6.37 -18.86 -6.83
N SER A 154 -6.47 -20.18 -7.00
CA SER A 154 -7.32 -20.99 -6.13
C SER A 154 -6.69 -21.08 -4.74
N LEU A 155 -7.48 -20.77 -3.72
CA LEU A 155 -7.13 -20.98 -2.32
C LEU A 155 -8.39 -21.28 -1.52
N GLU A 156 -8.23 -21.96 -0.41
CA GLU A 156 -9.29 -22.28 0.53
C GLU A 156 -8.96 -21.65 1.89
N ILE A 157 -9.93 -20.99 2.52
CA ILE A 157 -9.77 -20.40 3.84
C ILE A 157 -10.74 -21.10 4.79
N ARG A 158 -10.21 -21.58 5.92
CA ARG A 158 -10.95 -22.29 6.96
C ARG A 158 -10.79 -21.55 8.27
N TYR A 159 -11.86 -21.40 9.03
CA TYR A 159 -11.83 -20.89 10.40
C TYR A 159 -12.19 -22.00 11.38
N HIS A 160 -11.33 -22.18 12.37
CA HIS A 160 -11.45 -23.12 13.45
C HIS A 160 -11.84 -22.36 14.73
N PRO A 161 -13.12 -22.42 15.16
CA PRO A 161 -13.57 -21.75 16.38
C PRO A 161 -13.10 -22.45 17.67
N GLN A 162 -12.63 -23.70 17.56
CA GLN A 162 -12.12 -24.52 18.65
C GLN A 162 -10.65 -24.85 18.43
N PRO A 163 -9.94 -25.31 19.49
CA PRO A 163 -8.54 -25.70 19.35
C PRO A 163 -8.33 -26.77 18.27
N PHE A 164 -7.32 -26.58 17.44
CA PHE A 164 -6.96 -27.52 16.38
C PHE A 164 -5.46 -27.78 16.34
N GLU A 165 -5.09 -29.00 15.95
CA GLU A 165 -3.71 -29.46 15.92
C GLU A 165 -3.10 -29.30 14.53
N VAL A 166 -1.92 -28.68 14.46
CA VAL A 166 -1.15 -28.50 13.24
C VAL A 166 0.09 -29.37 13.31
N ALA A 167 0.20 -30.35 12.41
CA ALA A 167 1.39 -31.18 12.29
C ALA A 167 2.53 -30.41 11.60
N THR A 168 3.72 -30.43 12.20
CA THR A 168 4.92 -29.72 11.72
C THR A 168 6.16 -30.61 11.80
N LEU A 169 7.20 -30.29 11.03
CA LEU A 169 8.51 -30.93 11.14
C LEU A 169 9.42 -30.17 12.11
N GLY A 170 10.03 -30.92 13.03
CA GLY A 170 11.02 -30.44 13.97
C GLY A 170 12.41 -30.22 13.35
N ARG A 171 13.45 -30.18 14.19
CA ARG A 171 14.81 -29.81 13.75
C ARG A 171 15.45 -30.91 12.92
N THR A 172 15.29 -32.17 13.32
CA THR A 172 15.80 -33.37 12.63
C THR A 172 14.71 -34.11 11.83
N GLY A 173 13.56 -33.44 11.66
CA GLY A 173 12.41 -33.87 10.88
C GLY A 173 11.44 -34.78 11.62
N GLU A 174 11.62 -35.00 12.92
CA GLU A 174 10.59 -35.56 13.78
C GLU A 174 9.26 -34.82 13.60
N GLU A 175 8.15 -35.55 13.49
CA GLU A 175 6.83 -34.91 13.40
C GLU A 175 6.43 -34.43 14.80
N THR A 176 6.10 -33.15 14.91
CA THR A 176 5.55 -32.50 16.09
C THR A 176 4.14 -32.01 15.81
N ARG A 177 3.35 -31.77 16.87
CA ARG A 177 2.02 -31.17 16.76
C ARG A 177 1.98 -29.91 17.59
N GLU A 178 1.46 -28.85 16.98
CA GLU A 178 1.28 -27.53 17.59
C GLU A 178 -0.21 -27.26 17.72
N SER A 179 -0.66 -27.02 18.96
CA SER A 179 -2.05 -26.73 19.26
C SER A 179 -2.32 -25.24 19.07
N ILE A 180 -3.29 -24.90 18.24
CA ILE A 180 -3.72 -23.52 18.00
C ILE A 180 -5.10 -23.34 18.66
N PRO A 181 -5.27 -22.43 19.64
CA PRO A 181 -6.52 -22.31 20.41
C PRO A 181 -7.76 -22.02 19.56
N SER A 182 -7.60 -21.21 18.53
CA SER A 182 -8.59 -20.90 17.50
C SER A 182 -7.90 -20.10 16.39
N GLY A 183 -8.53 -19.98 15.23
CA GLY A 183 -8.06 -19.09 14.17
C GLY A 183 -8.26 -19.64 12.77
N PHE A 184 -7.49 -19.13 11.81
CA PHE A 184 -7.69 -19.45 10.40
C PHE A 184 -6.56 -20.31 9.84
N GLU A 185 -6.91 -21.14 8.86
CA GLU A 185 -6.00 -21.85 7.98
C GLU A 185 -6.29 -21.44 6.53
N VAL A 186 -5.27 -20.95 5.82
CA VAL A 186 -5.32 -20.67 4.39
C VAL A 186 -4.48 -21.70 3.65
N VAL A 187 -5.11 -22.48 2.78
CA VAL A 187 -4.47 -23.49 1.93
C VAL A 187 -4.29 -22.91 0.53
N GLN A 188 -3.04 -22.80 0.09
CA GLN A 188 -2.70 -22.29 -1.24
C GLN A 188 -2.73 -23.40 -2.30
N ALA A 189 -2.79 -23.02 -3.58
CA ALA A 189 -2.85 -23.96 -4.70
C ALA A 189 -1.63 -24.92 -4.80
N ASP A 190 -0.51 -24.57 -4.18
CA ASP A 190 0.72 -25.36 -4.12
C ASP A 190 0.81 -26.25 -2.86
N GLY A 191 -0.27 -26.32 -2.06
CA GLY A 191 -0.35 -27.11 -0.84
C GLY A 191 0.33 -26.47 0.37
N SER A 192 0.93 -25.28 0.23
CA SER A 192 1.39 -24.52 1.40
C SER A 192 0.21 -24.02 2.23
N ARG A 193 0.44 -23.90 3.54
CA ARG A 193 -0.59 -23.57 4.53
C ARG A 193 -0.15 -22.41 5.39
N LEU A 194 -0.99 -21.40 5.55
CA LEU A 194 -0.78 -20.28 6.46
C LEU A 194 -1.76 -20.40 7.63
N ILE A 195 -1.26 -20.35 8.86
CA ILE A 195 -2.04 -20.50 10.09
C ILE A 195 -2.04 -19.17 10.84
N PHE A 196 -3.23 -18.63 11.09
CA PHE A 196 -3.44 -17.37 11.81
C PHE A 196 -4.11 -17.69 13.16
N SER A 197 -3.68 -17.03 14.23
CA SER A 197 -4.15 -17.35 15.59
C SER A 197 -5.14 -16.31 16.12
N GLY A 198 -6.18 -16.78 16.80
CA GLY A 198 -7.13 -15.99 17.60
C GLY A 198 -6.79 -15.95 19.09
N ALA A 199 -5.60 -16.41 19.49
CA ALA A 199 -5.20 -16.48 20.89
C ALA A 199 -5.04 -15.06 21.50
N PRO A 200 -5.53 -14.77 22.73
CA PRO A 200 -5.53 -13.41 23.29
C PRO A 200 -4.16 -12.74 23.44
N ASP A 201 -3.09 -13.53 23.55
CA ASP A 201 -1.69 -13.10 23.66
C ASP A 201 -1.07 -12.72 22.31
N VAL A 202 -1.70 -13.11 21.19
CA VAL A 202 -1.23 -12.82 19.83
C VAL A 202 -2.24 -11.99 19.04
N ALA A 203 -3.53 -12.24 19.16
CA ALA A 203 -4.58 -11.59 18.40
C ALA A 203 -4.91 -10.19 18.95
N GLU A 204 -5.36 -9.30 18.07
CA GLU A 204 -5.85 -7.97 18.44
C GLU A 204 -7.38 -8.01 18.51
N GLY A 205 -7.95 -7.25 19.45
CA GLY A 205 -9.38 -7.28 19.77
C GLY A 205 -9.60 -7.01 21.26
N ASP A 206 -10.85 -7.12 21.69
CA ASP A 206 -11.25 -6.95 23.08
C ASP A 206 -11.52 -8.31 23.72
N PHE A 207 -10.65 -8.68 24.66
CA PHE A 207 -10.73 -9.95 25.39
C PHE A 207 -11.29 -9.78 26.81
N ASP A 208 -11.49 -8.54 27.24
CA ASP A 208 -12.01 -8.20 28.57
C ASP A 208 -13.52 -7.88 28.53
N ALA A 209 -14.06 -7.61 27.33
CA ALA A 209 -15.49 -7.47 27.10
C ALA A 209 -16.30 -8.69 27.58
N ALA A 210 -17.57 -8.45 27.93
CA ALA A 210 -18.52 -9.50 28.35
C ALA A 210 -18.65 -10.63 27.31
N VAL A 211 -18.44 -10.30 26.02
CA VAL A 211 -18.31 -11.26 24.92
C VAL A 211 -17.01 -10.97 24.17
N PRO A 212 -15.92 -11.68 24.47
CA PRO A 212 -14.63 -11.48 23.82
C PRO A 212 -14.71 -11.61 22.30
N TYR A 213 -13.98 -10.75 21.58
CA TYR A 213 -13.93 -10.78 20.13
C TYR A 213 -12.55 -10.38 19.59
N VAL A 214 -12.24 -10.87 18.39
CA VAL A 214 -10.98 -10.64 17.69
C VAL A 214 -11.23 -9.74 16.48
N THR A 215 -10.34 -8.77 16.27
CA THR A 215 -10.37 -7.83 15.15
C THR A 215 -9.23 -8.08 14.17
N ARG A 216 -8.12 -8.67 14.62
CA ARG A 216 -7.01 -9.13 13.76
C ARG A 216 -6.44 -10.45 14.25
N TRP A 217 -6.27 -11.38 13.30
CA TRP A 217 -5.61 -12.67 13.48
C TRP A 217 -4.24 -12.65 12.79
N PRO A 218 -3.12 -12.49 13.54
CA PRO A 218 -1.78 -12.53 12.98
C PRO A 218 -1.36 -13.93 12.54
N LEU A 219 -0.53 -14.00 11.49
CA LEU A 219 0.10 -15.24 11.02
C LEU A 219 1.06 -15.77 12.09
N VAL A 220 0.90 -17.02 12.53
CA VAL A 220 1.78 -17.68 13.51
C VAL A 220 2.62 -18.80 12.89
N LEU A 221 2.12 -19.45 11.83
CA LEU A 221 2.85 -20.50 11.09
C LEU A 221 2.65 -20.34 9.58
N HIS A 222 3.72 -20.54 8.82
CA HIS A 222 3.67 -20.78 7.38
C HIS A 222 4.36 -22.12 7.10
N LEU A 223 3.63 -23.06 6.51
CA LEU A 223 4.06 -24.42 6.25
C LEU A 223 4.16 -24.65 4.75
N ASN A 224 5.22 -25.30 4.29
CA ASN A 224 5.23 -25.90 2.96
C ASN A 224 4.44 -27.23 2.96
N ALA A 225 4.27 -27.84 1.79
CA ALA A 225 3.60 -29.14 1.66
C ALA A 225 4.33 -30.29 2.38
N ASP A 226 5.64 -30.15 2.65
CA ASP A 226 6.44 -31.08 3.46
C ASP A 226 6.19 -30.93 4.98
N ARG A 227 5.34 -29.96 5.40
CA ARG A 227 5.07 -29.59 6.81
C ARG A 227 6.25 -28.93 7.52
N ASP A 228 7.24 -28.46 6.77
CA ASP A 228 8.33 -27.66 7.33
C ASP A 228 7.82 -26.27 7.74
N PRO A 229 7.99 -25.82 8.99
CA PRO A 229 7.43 -24.57 9.47
C PRO A 229 8.40 -23.38 9.42
N ILE A 230 7.84 -22.22 9.05
CA ILE A 230 8.29 -20.90 9.47
C ILE A 230 7.35 -20.45 10.59
N ARG A 231 7.90 -20.09 11.76
CA ARG A 231 7.15 -19.65 12.94
C ARG A 231 7.30 -18.16 13.17
N PHE A 232 6.21 -17.50 13.56
CA PHE A 232 6.14 -16.08 13.86
C PHE A 232 5.67 -15.91 15.31
N SER A 233 6.37 -15.08 16.08
CA SER A 233 6.06 -14.82 17.49
C SER A 233 5.87 -13.32 17.72
N TYR A 234 4.94 -12.97 18.61
CA TYR A 234 4.50 -11.60 18.84
C TYR A 234 4.53 -11.22 20.32
N GLU A 235 4.60 -9.92 20.59
CA GLU A 235 4.32 -9.31 21.89
C GLU A 235 3.21 -8.26 21.75
N LYS A 236 2.31 -8.18 22.73
CA LYS A 236 1.22 -7.20 22.73
C LYS A 236 1.57 -5.93 23.51
N HIS A 237 1.37 -4.78 22.87
CA HIS A 237 1.50 -3.46 23.49
C HIS A 237 0.43 -2.51 22.92
N GLY A 238 -0.26 -1.78 23.80
CA GLY A 238 -1.26 -0.79 23.35
C GLY A 238 -2.37 -1.40 22.48
N GLY A 239 -2.81 -2.63 22.77
CA GLY A 239 -3.79 -3.35 21.96
C GLY A 239 -3.25 -4.02 20.69
N ARG A 240 -2.02 -3.70 20.25
CA ARG A 240 -1.41 -4.15 18.99
C ARG A 240 -0.41 -5.28 19.16
N SER A 241 -0.22 -6.08 18.12
CA SER A 241 0.71 -7.22 18.10
C SER A 241 1.96 -6.95 17.28
N TYR A 242 3.10 -6.84 17.96
CA TYR A 242 4.42 -6.57 17.39
C TYR A 242 5.17 -7.89 17.14
N LEU A 243 5.67 -8.10 15.94
CA LEU A 243 6.43 -9.29 15.56
C LEU A 243 7.82 -9.23 16.22
N VAL A 244 8.12 -10.13 17.15
CA VAL A 244 9.42 -10.13 17.86
C VAL A 244 10.38 -11.22 17.38
N ARG A 245 9.87 -12.28 16.73
CA ARG A 245 10.70 -13.38 16.25
C ARG A 245 10.10 -14.07 15.04
N VAL A 246 10.96 -14.41 14.07
CA VAL A 246 10.65 -15.33 12.97
C VAL A 246 11.71 -16.41 12.93
N SER A 247 11.32 -17.68 13.03
CA SER A 247 12.25 -18.81 13.04
C SER A 247 11.89 -19.85 11.99
N PHE A 248 12.89 -20.40 11.31
CA PHE A 248 12.73 -21.37 10.22
C PHE A 248 13.98 -22.25 10.11
N ALA A 249 13.97 -23.19 9.15
CA ALA A 249 15.02 -24.19 9.00
C ALA A 249 15.29 -24.96 10.32
N GLY A 250 14.22 -25.34 11.03
CA GLY A 250 14.30 -26.06 12.30
C GLY A 250 14.76 -25.21 13.47
N GLY A 251 14.58 -23.89 13.39
CA GLY A 251 14.99 -22.93 14.41
C GLY A 251 16.46 -22.49 14.30
N ARG A 252 17.19 -22.97 13.28
CA ARG A 252 18.58 -22.57 13.04
C ARG A 252 18.67 -21.16 12.49
N SER A 253 17.76 -20.79 11.59
CA SER A 253 17.67 -19.45 11.02
C SER A 253 16.62 -18.64 11.77
N VAL A 254 17.00 -17.46 12.27
CA VAL A 254 16.14 -16.61 13.10
C VAL A 254 16.29 -15.14 12.71
N TYR A 255 15.16 -14.43 12.58
CA TYR A 255 15.10 -12.98 12.68
C TYR A 255 14.54 -12.63 14.06
N GLU A 256 15.27 -11.84 14.83
CA GLU A 256 14.82 -11.29 16.12
C GLU A 256 14.64 -9.79 15.98
N PHE A 257 13.50 -9.28 16.46
CA PHE A 257 13.12 -7.88 16.38
C PHE A 257 13.06 -7.32 17.79
N GLU A 258 13.83 -6.26 18.03
CA GLU A 258 13.94 -5.63 19.35
C GLU A 258 13.18 -4.30 19.32
N LEU A 259 12.30 -4.10 20.31
CA LEU A 259 11.40 -2.96 20.40
C LEU A 259 11.97 -1.83 21.29
N LEU A 260 11.59 -0.60 20.98
CA LEU A 260 11.88 0.62 21.75
C LEU A 260 10.56 1.21 22.26
N ALA A 261 10.61 1.90 23.40
CA ALA A 261 9.53 2.77 23.81
C ALA A 261 9.42 3.99 22.87
N THR A 262 8.19 4.46 22.69
CA THR A 262 7.95 5.78 22.12
C THR A 262 6.75 6.44 22.80
N LYS A 263 6.57 7.73 22.55
CA LYS A 263 5.34 8.43 22.89
C LYS A 263 4.27 8.02 21.87
N SER A 264 3.17 7.45 22.36
CA SER A 264 2.01 7.13 21.51
C SER A 264 1.43 8.43 20.96
N SER A 265 1.27 8.49 19.64
CA SER A 265 0.59 9.58 18.91
C SER A 265 -0.68 9.09 18.20
N LEU A 266 -0.81 7.78 18.01
CA LEU A 266 -1.98 7.13 17.46
C LEU A 266 -2.83 6.60 18.61
N HIS A 267 -4.08 7.05 18.70
CA HIS A 267 -5.10 6.53 19.60
C HIS A 267 -6.35 6.31 18.75
N THR A 268 -6.71 5.04 18.51
CA THR A 268 -7.80 4.73 17.59
C THR A 268 -8.74 3.69 18.15
N HIS A 269 -10.05 3.92 17.99
CA HIS A 269 -11.13 3.04 18.43
C HIS A 269 -11.91 2.42 17.27
N VAL A 270 -11.45 2.58 16.02
CA VAL A 270 -12.14 2.07 14.82
C VAL A 270 -12.42 0.57 14.86
N THR A 271 -11.64 -0.19 15.63
CA THR A 271 -11.85 -1.64 15.78
C THR A 271 -12.83 -2.01 16.91
N GLY A 272 -13.49 -1.04 17.53
CA GLY A 272 -14.35 -1.20 18.70
C GLY A 272 -13.59 -1.32 20.03
N THR A 273 -12.27 -1.16 19.99
CA THR A 273 -11.37 -1.20 21.15
C THR A 273 -10.17 -0.29 20.89
N LEU A 274 -9.57 0.26 21.95
CA LEU A 274 -8.44 1.18 21.88
C LEU A 274 -7.18 0.48 21.34
N GLN A 275 -6.58 1.09 20.31
CA GLN A 275 -5.31 0.69 19.71
C GLN A 275 -4.32 1.86 19.71
N GLN A 276 -3.06 1.58 20.07
CA GLN A 276 -2.02 2.59 20.30
C GLN A 276 -0.67 2.18 19.71
N ASN A 277 0.09 3.14 19.18
CA ASN A 277 1.44 2.93 18.64
C ASN A 277 2.54 2.97 19.73
N ALA A 278 2.42 2.13 20.75
CA ALA A 278 3.23 2.20 21.97
C ALA A 278 4.73 1.82 21.81
N ARG A 279 5.11 1.19 20.70
CA ARG A 279 6.48 0.69 20.45
C ARG A 279 6.96 1.01 19.04
N LEU A 280 8.28 1.17 18.91
CA LEU A 280 9.01 1.21 17.63
C LEU A 280 9.94 0.01 17.49
N TYR A 281 10.20 -0.46 16.28
CA TYR A 281 11.26 -1.43 16.01
C TYR A 281 12.62 -0.73 16.04
N GLY A 282 13.46 -1.07 17.01
CA GLY A 282 14.80 -0.48 17.14
C GLY A 282 15.87 -1.22 16.37
N LYS A 283 15.74 -2.55 16.27
CA LYS A 283 16.77 -3.41 15.67
C LYS A 283 16.18 -4.73 15.16
N VAL A 284 16.77 -5.24 14.08
CA VAL A 284 16.54 -6.61 13.59
C VAL A 284 17.88 -7.33 13.54
N THR A 285 17.97 -8.48 14.22
CA THR A 285 19.15 -9.34 14.18
C THR A 285 18.83 -10.63 13.42
N SER A 286 19.57 -10.90 12.35
CA SER A 286 19.50 -12.15 11.59
C SER A 286 20.58 -13.11 12.10
N ARG A 287 20.20 -14.32 12.53
CA ARG A 287 21.12 -15.34 13.06
C ARG A 287 20.99 -16.67 12.33
N PHE A 288 22.10 -17.40 12.30
CA PHE A 288 22.17 -18.81 11.95
C PHE A 288 22.97 -19.59 13.00
N ASP A 289 22.34 -20.55 13.71
CA ASP A 289 22.95 -21.29 14.84
C ASP A 289 23.74 -20.38 15.78
N ASP A 290 23.04 -19.37 16.33
CA ASP A 290 23.57 -18.34 17.24
C ASP A 290 24.60 -17.36 16.63
N THR A 291 25.14 -17.66 15.45
CA THR A 291 26.06 -16.79 14.72
C THR A 291 25.29 -15.64 14.09
N VAL A 292 25.72 -14.40 14.34
CA VAL A 292 25.10 -13.21 13.75
C VAL A 292 25.49 -13.10 12.28
N TYR A 293 24.48 -13.10 11.42
CA TYR A 293 24.65 -13.00 9.97
C TYR A 293 24.57 -11.56 9.48
N ALA A 294 23.60 -10.80 9.99
CA ALA A 294 23.35 -9.41 9.65
C ALA A 294 22.54 -8.72 10.75
N GLN A 295 22.76 -7.42 10.92
CA GLN A 295 22.07 -6.57 11.87
C GLN A 295 21.56 -5.32 11.18
N TRP A 296 20.30 -4.97 11.43
CA TRP A 296 19.69 -3.73 10.98
C TRP A 296 19.33 -2.89 12.20
N CYS A 297 19.67 -1.60 12.20
CA CYS A 297 19.35 -0.70 13.29
C CYS A 297 18.65 0.55 12.73
N PHE A 298 17.54 0.91 13.36
CA PHE A 298 16.61 1.94 12.89
C PHE A 298 16.80 3.20 13.73
N GLY A 299 16.97 4.34 13.08
CA GLY A 299 17.11 5.64 13.72
C GLY A 299 15.93 6.55 13.38
N TYR A 300 15.27 7.06 14.41
CA TYR A 300 14.10 7.90 14.33
C TYR A 300 14.36 9.30 14.89
N ILE A 301 13.57 10.27 14.43
CA ILE A 301 13.38 11.56 15.08
C ILE A 301 11.90 11.68 15.43
N GLY A 302 11.61 12.03 16.69
CA GLY A 302 10.26 12.33 17.17
C GLY A 302 10.30 13.10 18.49
N ARG A 303 9.14 13.44 19.04
CA ARG A 303 9.02 14.23 20.29
C ARG A 303 9.42 13.42 21.50
N SER A 304 10.16 13.98 22.45
CA SER A 304 10.64 13.26 23.64
C SER A 304 9.48 12.79 24.53
N GLU A 305 9.65 11.63 25.16
CA GLU A 305 8.72 11.11 26.17
C GLU A 305 8.72 11.93 27.46
N GLN A 306 9.81 12.63 27.77
CA GLN A 306 9.98 13.39 29.01
C GLN A 306 9.58 14.86 28.87
N ASP A 307 9.85 15.46 27.71
CA ASP A 307 9.59 16.85 27.39
C ASP A 307 9.08 16.95 25.94
N ASN A 308 7.76 17.05 25.79
CA ASN A 308 7.11 17.06 24.48
C ASN A 308 7.43 18.30 23.64
N ALA A 309 8.09 19.33 24.21
CA ALA A 309 8.59 20.47 23.45
C ALA A 309 9.90 20.17 22.72
N ARG A 310 10.61 19.09 23.06
CA ARG A 310 11.90 18.74 22.47
C ARG A 310 11.80 17.54 21.56
N PHE A 311 12.56 17.56 20.48
CA PHE A 311 12.83 16.37 19.68
C PHE A 311 13.93 15.53 20.30
N GLN A 312 13.87 14.23 20.05
CA GLN A 312 14.84 13.25 20.51
C GLN A 312 15.16 12.26 19.38
N VAL A 313 16.44 11.95 19.24
CA VAL A 313 16.87 10.80 18.43
C VAL A 313 16.58 9.51 19.21
N ARG A 314 15.81 8.61 18.60
CA ARG A 314 15.56 7.26 19.12
C ARG A 314 16.24 6.24 18.23
N ALA A 315 16.96 5.32 18.86
CA ALA A 315 17.58 4.18 18.20
C ALA A 315 17.92 3.13 19.25
N HIS A 316 18.15 1.90 18.82
CA HIS A 316 18.61 0.84 19.72
C HIS A 316 19.98 1.22 20.33
N PRO A 317 20.28 0.87 21.60
CA PRO A 317 21.56 1.18 22.26
C PRO A 317 22.79 0.86 21.40
N ASP A 318 22.75 -0.25 20.66
CA ASP A 318 23.82 -0.66 19.75
C ASP A 318 24.17 0.39 18.70
N CYS A 319 23.23 1.20 18.20
CA CYS A 319 23.54 2.22 17.19
C CYS A 319 23.22 3.65 17.65
N LEU A 320 22.80 3.85 18.90
CA LEU A 320 22.32 5.15 19.39
C LEU A 320 23.37 6.26 19.28
N ALA A 321 24.63 5.97 19.58
CA ALA A 321 25.70 6.97 19.48
C ALA A 321 25.89 7.46 18.03
N THR A 322 25.92 6.52 17.08
CA THR A 322 26.03 6.79 15.65
C THR A 322 24.79 7.51 15.11
N ALA A 323 23.60 7.06 15.51
CA ALA A 323 22.33 7.70 15.16
C ALA A 323 22.27 9.15 15.67
N ARG A 324 22.69 9.41 16.93
CA ARG A 324 22.74 10.76 17.49
C ARG A 324 23.68 11.66 16.70
N ARG A 325 24.90 11.20 16.44
CA ARG A 325 25.87 11.95 15.63
C ARG A 325 25.32 12.30 14.24
N ASP A 326 24.61 11.37 13.60
CA ASP A 326 24.09 11.55 12.24
C ASP A 326 22.78 12.36 12.19
N LEU A 327 21.94 12.28 13.22
CA LEU A 327 20.58 12.83 13.24
C LEU A 327 20.39 14.07 14.11
N GLU A 328 21.14 14.25 15.21
CA GLU A 328 21.04 15.47 16.04
C GLU A 328 21.30 16.75 15.24
N PRO A 329 22.31 16.82 14.33
CA PRO A 329 22.50 18.00 13.48
C PRO A 329 21.39 18.22 12.45
N ARG A 330 20.52 17.22 12.25
CA ARG A 330 19.39 17.25 11.32
C ARG A 330 18.06 17.52 12.04
N ILE A 331 18.06 17.60 13.37
CA ILE A 331 16.88 18.03 14.12
C ILE A 331 16.68 19.50 13.82
N ASP A 332 15.52 19.82 13.26
CA ASP A 332 15.01 21.18 13.24
C ASP A 332 14.21 21.42 14.52
N PRO A 333 14.72 22.20 15.49
CA PRO A 333 14.00 22.48 16.74
C PRO A 333 12.73 23.30 16.51
N ASN A 334 12.61 23.97 15.36
CA ASN A 334 11.42 24.73 14.98
C ASN A 334 10.42 23.89 14.20
N SER A 335 10.69 22.60 13.95
CA SER A 335 9.71 21.73 13.30
C SER A 335 8.45 21.59 14.15
N ILE A 336 7.28 21.64 13.50
CA ILE A 336 5.99 21.47 14.17
C ILE A 336 5.46 20.03 14.12
N ASN A 337 6.21 19.08 13.55
CA ASN A 337 5.82 17.67 13.51
C ASN A 337 5.67 17.05 14.92
N VAL A 338 4.67 16.19 15.11
CA VAL A 338 4.50 15.42 16.35
C VAL A 338 4.69 13.90 16.19
N LEU A 339 4.73 13.37 14.97
CA LEU A 339 4.87 11.94 14.67
C LEU A 339 6.33 11.46 14.70
N ASP A 340 6.57 10.18 14.99
CA ASP A 340 7.88 9.56 14.78
C ASP A 340 8.14 9.31 13.28
N GLN A 341 9.30 9.76 12.82
CA GLN A 341 9.79 9.56 11.45
C GLN A 341 11.00 8.63 11.45
N LEU A 342 11.00 7.59 10.61
CA LEU A 342 12.18 6.77 10.35
C LEU A 342 13.14 7.54 9.46
N ARG A 343 14.29 7.98 9.99
CA ARG A 343 15.22 8.90 9.29
C ARG A 343 16.46 8.22 8.74
N VAL A 344 16.84 7.07 9.30
CA VAL A 344 18.02 6.32 8.86
C VAL A 344 17.91 4.83 9.16
N LEU A 345 18.45 4.02 8.26
CA LEU A 345 18.65 2.58 8.43
C LEU A 345 20.14 2.23 8.31
N TYR A 346 20.70 1.69 9.38
CA TYR A 346 22.05 1.12 9.41
C TYR A 346 21.99 -0.39 9.21
N ARG A 347 22.82 -0.94 8.32
CA ARG A 347 22.87 -2.38 8.03
C ARG A 347 24.32 -2.85 8.14
N TYR A 348 24.63 -3.66 9.13
CA TYR A 348 26.00 -4.03 9.47
C TYR A 348 26.14 -5.51 9.82
N GLY A 349 27.39 -5.98 9.84
CA GLY A 349 27.75 -7.34 10.22
C GLY A 349 27.80 -7.55 11.73
N ASP A 350 28.31 -8.70 12.16
CA ASP A 350 28.58 -8.95 13.57
C ASP A 350 29.64 -7.99 14.13
N THR A 351 29.36 -7.40 15.29
CA THR A 351 30.23 -6.49 16.05
C THR A 351 30.82 -7.14 17.33
N GLY A 352 30.57 -8.44 17.57
CA GLY A 352 30.97 -9.12 18.79
C GLY A 352 30.28 -8.57 20.05
N GLY A 353 29.10 -7.96 19.88
CA GLY A 353 28.35 -7.30 20.95
C GLY A 353 28.78 -5.86 21.27
N ALA A 354 29.78 -5.31 20.56
CA ALA A 354 30.10 -3.89 20.67
C ALA A 354 29.03 -3.03 19.97
N PRO A 355 28.78 -1.79 20.43
CA PRO A 355 27.96 -0.84 19.68
C PRO A 355 28.52 -0.58 18.27
N PHE A 356 27.64 -0.39 17.30
CA PHE A 356 27.93 0.00 15.93
C PHE A 356 28.57 1.40 15.88
N ASP A 357 29.75 1.46 15.27
CA ASP A 357 30.48 2.68 14.93
C ASP A 357 31.06 2.59 13.50
N ASP A 358 31.79 3.63 13.07
CA ASP A 358 32.35 3.70 11.70
C ASP A 358 33.48 2.69 11.43
N SER A 359 33.99 2.00 12.45
CA SER A 359 34.99 0.94 12.28
C SER A 359 34.36 -0.40 11.91
N ALA A 360 33.07 -0.58 12.19
CA ALA A 360 32.33 -1.78 11.85
C ALA A 360 32.06 -1.86 10.33
N LEU A 361 32.14 -3.06 9.77
CA LEU A 361 31.78 -3.27 8.38
C LEU A 361 30.25 -3.16 8.21
N ALA A 362 29.83 -2.21 7.39
CA ALA A 362 28.44 -1.94 7.08
C ALA A 362 28.18 -1.83 5.58
N PHE A 363 26.93 -2.11 5.17
CA PHE A 363 26.40 -1.61 3.91
C PHE A 363 26.17 -0.11 4.01
N PRO A 364 26.15 0.61 2.87
CA PRO A 364 25.77 2.02 2.88
C PRO A 364 24.43 2.23 3.59
N LYS A 365 24.44 3.19 4.50
CA LYS A 365 23.25 3.65 5.19
C LYS A 365 22.24 4.20 4.20
N ILE A 366 20.97 4.03 4.52
CA ILE A 366 19.85 4.61 3.78
C ILE A 366 19.26 5.70 4.67
N ALA A 367 19.16 6.92 4.15
CA ALA A 367 18.55 8.05 4.83
C ALA A 367 17.21 8.41 4.19
N PHE A 368 16.27 8.86 5.02
CA PHE A 368 14.93 9.27 4.61
C PHE A 368 14.65 10.69 5.09
N ASP A 369 14.02 11.49 4.24
CA ASP A 369 13.49 12.81 4.60
C ASP A 369 12.01 12.88 4.22
N TYR A 370 11.30 13.77 4.90
CA TYR A 370 9.86 13.95 4.79
C TYR A 370 9.53 15.42 4.58
N SER A 371 8.35 15.71 4.04
CA SER A 371 7.77 17.05 4.12
C SER A 371 7.57 17.42 5.58
N SER A 372 7.90 18.66 5.94
CA SER A 372 7.77 19.18 7.30
C SER A 372 7.56 20.68 7.24
N TRP A 373 6.87 21.26 8.20
CA TRP A 373 6.81 22.72 8.33
C TRP A 373 7.53 23.18 9.60
N THR A 374 7.86 24.47 9.64
CA THR A 374 8.50 25.10 10.80
C THR A 374 7.63 26.20 11.39
N THR A 375 7.83 26.47 12.69
CA THR A 375 7.24 27.59 13.42
C THR A 375 7.47 28.92 12.70
N SER A 376 8.69 29.16 12.20
CA SER A 376 9.03 30.41 11.50
C SER A 376 8.37 30.53 10.13
N GLU A 377 8.26 29.43 9.38
CA GLU A 377 7.56 29.44 8.10
C GLU A 377 6.08 29.72 8.29
N LEU A 378 5.44 29.10 9.28
CA LEU A 378 4.01 29.30 9.52
C LEU A 378 3.71 30.69 10.12
N ALA A 379 4.54 31.18 11.04
CA ALA A 379 4.36 32.51 11.65
C ALA A 379 4.59 33.69 10.69
N SER A 380 5.36 33.51 9.62
CA SER A 380 5.65 34.56 8.62
C SER A 380 4.79 34.48 7.37
N ARG A 381 3.90 33.49 7.29
CA ARG A 381 3.05 33.19 6.13
C ARG A 381 1.79 34.05 6.18
N ASP A 382 1.41 34.60 5.04
CA ASP A 382 0.05 35.10 4.86
C ASP A 382 -0.90 33.89 4.91
N ILE A 383 -1.71 33.80 5.97
CA ILE A 383 -2.64 32.67 6.17
C ILE A 383 -4.10 33.08 6.02
N VAL A 384 -4.42 34.38 6.04
CA VAL A 384 -5.78 34.89 5.91
C VAL A 384 -6.01 35.44 4.51
N PHE A 385 -6.91 34.82 3.76
CA PHE A 385 -7.23 35.16 2.39
C PHE A 385 -8.67 35.66 2.26
N GLU A 386 -8.90 36.70 1.47
CA GLU A 386 -10.25 37.20 1.18
C GLU A 386 -10.96 36.29 0.17
N ALA A 387 -12.14 35.79 0.51
CA ALA A 387 -13.03 35.10 -0.43
C ALA A 387 -13.85 36.14 -1.20
N THR A 388 -13.22 36.80 -2.19
CA THR A 388 -13.75 38.00 -2.87
C THR A 388 -15.15 37.77 -3.45
N ASN A 389 -15.38 36.62 -4.06
CA ASN A 389 -16.66 36.22 -4.65
C ASN A 389 -17.70 35.74 -3.62
N MET A 390 -17.36 35.72 -2.33
CA MET A 390 -18.29 35.49 -1.21
C MET A 390 -18.60 36.78 -0.44
N ALA A 391 -18.19 37.96 -0.93
CA ALA A 391 -18.45 39.22 -0.21
C ALA A 391 -19.95 39.44 0.08
N TRP A 392 -20.83 38.97 -0.82
CA TRP A 392 -22.29 38.97 -0.62
C TRP A 392 -22.75 38.15 0.59
N ALA A 393 -22.00 37.14 1.02
CA ALA A 393 -22.34 36.27 2.14
C ALA A 393 -22.09 36.95 3.50
N GLY A 394 -21.23 37.96 3.58
CA GLY A 394 -21.05 38.75 4.80
C GLY A 394 -22.29 39.56 5.21
N ASP A 395 -23.19 39.84 4.25
CA ASP A 395 -24.48 40.50 4.49
C ASP A 395 -25.63 39.50 4.74
N ILE A 396 -25.39 38.21 4.53
CA ILE A 396 -26.41 37.16 4.67
C ILE A 396 -26.34 36.56 6.05
N PRO A 397 -27.48 36.40 6.73
CA PRO A 397 -27.52 35.66 7.98
C PRO A 397 -27.00 34.22 7.80
N PRO A 398 -26.03 33.76 8.60
CA PRO A 398 -25.41 32.45 8.41
C PRO A 398 -26.31 31.22 8.51
N TRP A 399 -27.54 31.37 8.99
CA TRP A 399 -28.57 30.33 8.99
C TRP A 399 -29.34 30.25 7.66
N GLN A 400 -28.95 31.05 6.66
CA GLN A 400 -29.54 31.03 5.31
C GLN A 400 -28.63 30.36 4.28
N PHE A 401 -27.44 29.89 4.65
CA PHE A 401 -26.58 29.14 3.74
C PHE A 401 -25.89 27.95 4.45
N GLU A 402 -25.41 26.99 3.66
CA GLU A 402 -24.62 25.84 4.12
C GLU A 402 -23.53 25.52 3.09
N LEU A 403 -22.45 24.85 3.54
CA LEU A 403 -21.37 24.34 2.68
C LEU A 403 -21.64 22.86 2.38
N ALA A 404 -21.60 22.47 1.10
CA ALA A 404 -21.80 21.09 0.67
C ALA A 404 -21.26 20.89 -0.74
N ASP A 405 -20.52 19.81 -1.01
CA ASP A 405 -20.18 19.42 -2.39
C ASP A 405 -21.37 18.69 -3.02
N LEU A 406 -22.26 19.44 -3.68
CA LEU A 406 -23.46 18.88 -4.31
C LEU A 406 -23.18 18.29 -5.69
N ASN A 407 -22.01 18.58 -6.26
CA ASN A 407 -21.66 18.20 -7.62
C ASN A 407 -20.53 17.14 -7.67
N MET A 408 -20.06 16.67 -6.52
CA MET A 408 -19.11 15.58 -6.33
C MET A 408 -17.75 15.83 -6.98
N ASP A 409 -17.28 17.08 -7.05
CA ASP A 409 -15.96 17.41 -7.61
C ASP A 409 -14.89 17.75 -6.58
N ALA A 410 -15.15 17.42 -5.29
CA ALA A 410 -14.36 17.72 -4.10
C ALA A 410 -14.23 19.22 -3.79
N LEU A 411 -14.71 20.09 -4.68
CA LEU A 411 -14.72 21.52 -4.46
C LEU A 411 -16.03 21.85 -3.74
N VAL A 412 -15.91 22.26 -2.48
CA VAL A 412 -17.07 22.60 -1.65
C VAL A 412 -17.90 23.69 -2.32
N ASP A 413 -19.21 23.46 -2.44
CA ASP A 413 -20.18 24.42 -2.96
C ASP A 413 -20.88 25.19 -1.82
N ILE A 414 -21.52 26.32 -2.15
CA ILE A 414 -22.39 27.06 -1.22
C ILE A 414 -23.84 26.92 -1.65
N VAL A 415 -24.68 26.42 -0.75
CA VAL A 415 -26.13 26.48 -0.92
C VAL A 415 -26.68 27.69 -0.16
N ARG A 416 -27.25 28.65 -0.87
CA ARG A 416 -27.92 29.82 -0.31
C ARG A 416 -29.44 29.67 -0.43
N THR A 417 -30.16 30.03 0.62
CA THR A 417 -31.63 30.11 0.64
C THR A 417 -32.10 31.55 0.88
N THR A 418 -33.21 31.89 0.26
CA THR A 418 -33.94 33.15 0.40
C THR A 418 -35.43 32.84 0.49
N ASP A 419 -36.27 33.83 0.77
CA ASP A 419 -37.72 33.62 0.78
C ASP A 419 -38.29 33.23 -0.60
N ASP A 420 -37.59 33.56 -1.68
CA ASP A 420 -38.00 33.29 -3.08
C ASP A 420 -37.41 31.98 -3.67
N GLY A 421 -36.57 31.25 -2.91
CA GLY A 421 -35.98 29.98 -3.36
C GLY A 421 -34.52 29.78 -2.93
N ALA A 422 -33.88 28.77 -3.50
CA ALA A 422 -32.51 28.39 -3.20
C ALA A 422 -31.59 28.48 -4.44
N THR A 423 -30.31 28.79 -4.21
CA THR A 423 -29.28 28.95 -5.25
C THR A 423 -28.02 28.24 -4.79
N LEU A 424 -27.47 27.40 -5.67
CA LEU A 424 -26.17 26.77 -5.54
C LEU A 424 -25.12 27.68 -6.18
N PHE A 425 -24.01 27.93 -5.49
CA PHE A 425 -22.81 28.54 -6.03
C PHE A 425 -21.69 27.51 -6.04
N ALA A 426 -21.15 27.19 -7.21
CA ALA A 426 -20.23 26.07 -7.36
C ALA A 426 -18.78 26.46 -7.02
N GLY A 427 -18.08 25.57 -6.33
CA GLY A 427 -16.65 25.68 -6.04
C GLY A 427 -15.81 25.73 -7.32
N ALA A 428 -14.68 26.43 -7.28
CA ALA A 428 -13.75 26.55 -8.42
C ALA A 428 -12.29 26.21 -8.08
N GLY A 429 -11.98 25.91 -6.81
CA GLY A 429 -10.63 25.57 -6.35
C GLY A 429 -9.65 26.74 -6.25
N GLU A 430 -10.06 27.97 -6.56
CA GLU A 430 -9.23 29.17 -6.42
C GLU A 430 -9.92 30.20 -5.51
N LEU A 431 -9.43 30.38 -4.28
CA LEU A 431 -10.05 31.25 -3.26
C LEU A 431 -10.47 32.66 -3.75
N GLY A 432 -9.69 33.27 -4.65
CA GLY A 432 -10.00 34.59 -5.22
C GLY A 432 -11.21 34.62 -6.15
N SER A 433 -11.57 33.48 -6.74
CA SER A 433 -12.70 33.34 -7.66
C SER A 433 -13.66 32.19 -7.34
N SER A 434 -13.48 31.49 -6.22
CA SER A 434 -14.38 30.45 -5.72
C SER A 434 -15.82 30.98 -5.79
N PHE A 435 -16.75 30.22 -6.35
CA PHE A 435 -18.18 30.59 -6.43
C PHE A 435 -18.59 31.55 -7.55
N ALA A 436 -17.79 31.65 -8.63
CA ALA A 436 -18.14 32.49 -9.79
C ALA A 436 -19.37 32.01 -10.58
N SER A 437 -19.70 30.72 -10.54
CA SER A 437 -20.86 30.13 -11.22
C SER A 437 -21.99 29.79 -10.24
N SER A 438 -23.24 30.06 -10.63
CA SER A 438 -24.41 29.77 -9.81
C SER A 438 -25.57 29.17 -10.59
N ALA A 439 -26.39 28.32 -9.95
CA ALA A 439 -27.59 27.71 -10.52
C ALA A 439 -28.74 27.66 -9.48
N PRO A 440 -30.02 27.75 -9.88
CA PRO A 440 -31.15 27.60 -8.95
C PRO A 440 -31.25 26.17 -8.43
N LEU A 441 -31.39 25.99 -7.11
CA LEU A 441 -31.60 24.70 -6.45
C LEU A 441 -33.10 24.40 -6.31
N LYS A 442 -33.59 23.43 -7.10
CA LYS A 442 -35.01 23.01 -7.12
C LYS A 442 -35.20 21.61 -6.55
N LEU A 443 -36.02 21.50 -5.51
CA LEU A 443 -36.43 20.22 -4.93
C LEU A 443 -37.87 19.91 -5.34
N SER A 444 -38.20 18.64 -5.55
CA SER A 444 -39.58 18.24 -5.86
C SER A 444 -39.91 16.91 -5.21
N ARG A 445 -41.15 16.72 -4.71
CA ARG A 445 -41.58 15.42 -4.17
C ARG A 445 -43.04 15.10 -4.50
N PRO A 446 -43.42 13.81 -4.57
CA PRO A 446 -44.82 13.42 -4.69
C PRO A 446 -45.62 13.81 -3.44
N THR A 447 -46.84 14.28 -3.64
CA THR A 447 -47.85 14.46 -2.59
C THR A 447 -48.60 13.16 -2.33
N GLU A 448 -49.39 13.09 -1.24
CA GLU A 448 -50.26 11.93 -0.97
C GLU A 448 -51.25 11.65 -2.11
N ALA A 449 -51.60 12.65 -2.92
CA ALA A 449 -52.44 12.53 -4.11
C ALA A 449 -51.67 12.11 -5.38
N GLY A 450 -50.36 11.84 -5.28
CA GLY A 450 -49.50 11.45 -6.40
C GLY A 450 -49.04 12.60 -7.32
N LEU A 451 -49.39 13.86 -7.02
CA LEU A 451 -48.92 15.03 -7.76
C LEU A 451 -47.51 15.43 -7.30
N LEU A 452 -46.62 15.80 -8.24
CA LEU A 452 -45.32 16.37 -7.91
C LEU A 452 -45.48 17.82 -7.43
N ARG A 453 -44.93 18.12 -6.26
CA ARG A 453 -44.88 19.46 -5.67
C ARG A 453 -43.43 19.94 -5.63
N GLU A 454 -43.19 21.14 -6.13
CA GLU A 454 -41.92 21.84 -5.95
C GLU A 454 -41.78 22.33 -4.50
N ILE A 455 -40.60 22.12 -3.94
CA ILE A 455 -40.22 22.47 -2.56
C ILE A 455 -39.09 23.48 -2.66
N ALA A 456 -39.30 24.63 -2.04
CA ALA A 456 -38.25 25.63 -1.85
C ALA A 456 -37.59 25.37 -0.49
N PRO A 457 -36.34 24.88 -0.45
CA PRO A 457 -35.67 24.67 0.82
C PRO A 457 -35.38 26.01 1.49
N ARG A 458 -35.60 26.07 2.81
CA ARG A 458 -35.30 27.22 3.66
C ARG A 458 -34.45 26.73 4.82
N LEU A 459 -33.15 27.02 4.79
CA LEU A 459 -32.19 26.56 5.81
C LEU A 459 -32.43 27.21 7.18
N ALA A 460 -33.18 28.31 7.22
CA ALA A 460 -33.60 28.95 8.45
C ALA A 460 -34.69 28.16 9.22
N ASP A 461 -35.38 27.25 8.54
CA ASP A 461 -36.33 26.34 9.16
C ASP A 461 -35.54 25.06 9.49
N ASP A 462 -35.52 24.58 10.74
CA ASP A 462 -34.76 23.39 11.23
C ASP A 462 -35.14 22.04 10.56
N ARG A 463 -35.80 22.13 9.40
CA ARG A 463 -36.32 21.06 8.56
C ARG A 463 -35.30 20.57 7.55
N PHE A 464 -34.44 21.43 7.00
CA PHE A 464 -33.56 21.06 5.88
C PHE A 464 -32.13 20.82 6.34
N HIS A 465 -31.58 19.67 5.94
CA HIS A 465 -30.25 19.21 6.33
C HIS A 465 -29.53 18.58 5.12
N PHE A 466 -28.21 18.49 5.21
CA PHE A 466 -27.36 17.80 4.24
C PHE A 466 -26.74 16.58 4.91
N ALA A 467 -26.74 15.44 4.23
CA ALA A 467 -26.26 14.18 4.78
C ALA A 467 -25.97 13.20 3.63
N ASP A 468 -25.05 12.27 3.83
CA ASP A 468 -24.93 11.10 2.93
C ASP A 468 -25.76 9.97 3.53
N ILE A 469 -27.02 9.84 3.10
CA ILE A 469 -27.94 8.84 3.66
C ILE A 469 -27.65 7.45 3.08
N PHE A 470 -27.07 7.39 1.88
CA PHE A 470 -26.85 6.14 1.17
C PHE A 470 -25.44 5.55 1.37
N GLY A 471 -24.51 6.33 1.92
CA GLY A 471 -23.09 5.96 2.06
C GLY A 471 -22.40 5.88 0.70
N ASP A 472 -22.92 6.58 -0.31
CA ASP A 472 -22.41 6.55 -1.69
C ASP A 472 -21.56 7.78 -2.02
N SER A 473 -21.19 8.56 -0.99
CA SER A 473 -20.43 9.81 -1.02
C SER A 473 -21.12 11.00 -1.67
N TYR A 474 -22.36 10.84 -2.14
CA TYR A 474 -23.14 11.96 -2.63
C TYR A 474 -23.82 12.67 -1.45
N VAL A 475 -23.75 13.99 -1.44
CA VAL A 475 -24.51 14.77 -0.47
C VAL A 475 -25.99 14.75 -0.87
N ASP A 476 -26.82 14.12 -0.04
CA ASP A 476 -28.27 14.18 -0.11
C ASP A 476 -28.80 15.41 0.62
N ILE A 477 -29.97 15.88 0.18
CA ILE A 477 -30.74 16.88 0.92
C ILE A 477 -31.86 16.17 1.66
N VAL A 478 -32.06 16.51 2.93
CA VAL A 478 -33.06 15.89 3.79
C VAL A 478 -34.04 16.93 4.28
N GLU A 479 -35.34 16.65 4.21
CA GLU A 479 -36.40 17.46 4.82
C GLU A 479 -37.11 16.70 5.95
N ILE A 480 -37.15 17.30 7.12
CA ILE A 480 -37.77 16.76 8.33
C ILE A 480 -39.18 17.32 8.51
N GLU A 481 -40.14 16.41 8.73
CA GLU A 481 -41.51 16.67 9.16
C GLU A 481 -41.79 15.85 10.44
N PRO A 482 -42.82 16.19 11.24
CA PRO A 482 -43.17 15.37 12.40
C PRO A 482 -43.41 13.91 12.02
N GLY A 483 -42.56 13.02 12.54
CA GLY A 483 -42.64 11.58 12.31
C GLY A 483 -42.20 11.11 10.92
N ARG A 484 -41.60 11.96 10.10
CA ARG A 484 -41.28 11.66 8.70
C ARG A 484 -40.03 12.40 8.23
N MET A 485 -39.23 11.73 7.42
CA MET A 485 -38.08 12.28 6.73
C MET A 485 -38.31 12.18 5.23
N HIS A 486 -37.93 13.19 4.46
CA HIS A 486 -37.91 13.12 3.01
C HIS A 486 -36.48 13.25 2.52
N VAL A 487 -35.99 12.26 1.78
CA VAL A 487 -34.62 12.22 1.26
C VAL A 487 -34.64 12.59 -0.22
N TYR A 488 -33.83 13.56 -0.61
CA TYR A 488 -33.65 14.04 -1.96
C TYR A 488 -32.26 13.61 -2.45
N ASP A 489 -32.24 12.61 -3.32
CA ASP A 489 -31.02 11.92 -3.73
C ASP A 489 -30.01 12.84 -4.44
N GLY A 490 -28.77 12.84 -3.95
CA GLY A 490 -27.60 13.48 -4.58
C GLY A 490 -27.32 13.01 -6.01
N ARG A 491 -26.74 13.89 -6.84
CA ARG A 491 -26.30 13.54 -8.22
C ARG A 491 -24.98 14.21 -8.60
N ALA A 492 -24.09 13.43 -9.22
CA ALA A 492 -22.74 13.86 -9.66
C ALA A 492 -22.72 15.04 -10.65
N ASP A 493 -23.79 15.28 -11.40
CA ASP A 493 -23.85 16.37 -12.38
C ASP A 493 -24.44 17.66 -11.80
N GLY A 494 -24.94 17.63 -10.55
CA GLY A 494 -25.68 18.74 -9.94
C GLY A 494 -26.98 19.09 -10.68
N GLY A 495 -27.47 18.23 -11.59
CA GLY A 495 -28.55 18.49 -12.52
C GLY A 495 -29.96 18.08 -12.03
N PHE A 496 -30.97 18.90 -12.33
CA PHE A 496 -32.34 18.84 -11.79
C PHE A 496 -33.32 17.92 -12.55
N PRO A 497 -34.40 17.41 -11.89
CA PRO A 497 -34.76 17.67 -10.48
C PRO A 497 -34.38 16.58 -9.47
N TYR A 498 -34.02 17.01 -8.26
CA TYR A 498 -33.93 16.19 -7.05
C TYR A 498 -35.35 15.75 -6.63
N LEU A 499 -35.61 14.44 -6.68
CA LEU A 499 -36.91 13.85 -6.38
C LEU A 499 -36.93 13.25 -4.97
N GLY A 500 -37.72 13.84 -4.08
CA GLY A 500 -37.81 13.45 -2.68
C GLY A 500 -38.62 12.17 -2.47
N ARG A 501 -38.09 11.25 -1.67
CA ARG A 501 -38.78 10.04 -1.18
C ARG A 501 -39.18 10.20 0.28
N SER A 502 -40.39 9.77 0.65
CA SER A 502 -40.89 9.84 2.04
C SER A 502 -40.51 8.59 2.83
N VAL A 503 -39.87 8.77 3.98
CA VAL A 503 -39.42 7.73 4.92
C VAL A 503 -40.09 7.96 6.29
N PRO A 504 -40.86 7.01 6.83
CA PRO A 504 -41.41 7.13 8.18
C PRO A 504 -40.32 7.12 9.25
N LEU A 505 -40.35 8.08 10.17
CA LEU A 505 -39.38 8.17 11.27
C LEU A 505 -40.05 8.77 12.53
N PRO A 506 -40.78 7.97 13.32
CA PRO A 506 -41.75 8.46 14.32
C PRO A 506 -41.20 9.32 15.47
N THR A 507 -39.90 9.25 15.74
CA THR A 507 -39.26 9.90 16.90
C THR A 507 -38.63 11.26 16.60
N ILE A 508 -38.68 11.71 15.34
CA ILE A 508 -38.08 12.99 14.93
C ILE A 508 -39.14 14.02 14.56
N SER A 509 -38.75 15.28 14.69
CA SER A 509 -39.48 16.44 14.20
C SER A 509 -38.51 17.61 14.02
N PRO A 510 -38.90 18.71 13.38
CA PRO A 510 -38.02 19.86 13.23
C PRO A 510 -37.49 20.38 14.58
N THR A 511 -38.27 20.30 15.66
CA THR A 511 -37.84 20.73 17.00
C THR A 511 -36.78 19.83 17.62
N THR A 512 -36.58 18.61 17.10
CA THR A 512 -35.46 17.74 17.50
C THR A 512 -34.12 18.33 17.07
N PHE A 513 -34.11 19.05 15.95
CA PHE A 513 -32.95 19.70 15.35
C PHE A 513 -32.79 21.17 15.75
N ALA A 514 -33.75 21.72 16.51
CA ALA A 514 -33.73 23.11 16.95
C ALA A 514 -32.42 23.48 17.63
N ASP A 515 -31.89 24.65 17.27
CA ASP A 515 -30.61 25.19 17.74
C ASP A 515 -29.41 24.24 17.55
N GLY A 516 -29.51 23.23 16.68
CA GLY A 516 -28.43 22.27 16.39
C GLY A 516 -28.36 21.07 17.35
N ASN A 517 -29.42 20.79 18.12
CA ASN A 517 -29.47 19.64 19.01
C ASN A 517 -29.54 18.28 18.28
N GLY A 518 -30.06 18.24 17.06
CA GLY A 518 -30.02 17.08 16.18
C GLY A 518 -28.98 17.31 15.09
N ARG A 519 -28.18 16.29 14.78
CA ARG A 519 -27.12 16.37 13.76
C ARG A 519 -27.08 15.10 12.93
N PHE A 520 -26.74 15.26 11.65
CA PHE A 520 -26.36 14.15 10.79
C PHE A 520 -24.85 13.95 10.90
N GLN A 521 -24.43 12.76 11.33
CA GLN A 521 -23.04 12.44 11.58
C GLN A 521 -22.86 10.93 11.46
N ASP A 522 -21.85 10.48 10.71
CA ASP A 522 -21.42 9.09 10.77
C ASP A 522 -20.74 8.84 12.13
N LEU A 523 -21.35 8.02 12.98
CA LEU A 523 -20.85 7.72 14.34
C LEU A 523 -20.05 6.42 14.40
N ASN A 524 -20.13 5.57 13.38
CA ASN A 524 -19.58 4.23 13.36
C ASN A 524 -18.62 4.00 12.20
N LEU A 525 -18.30 5.00 11.38
CA LEU A 525 -17.41 4.95 10.23
C LEU A 525 -17.91 4.05 9.09
N ASP A 526 -19.22 3.83 8.97
CA ASP A 526 -19.79 2.99 7.89
C ASP A 526 -20.10 3.76 6.60
N GLY A 527 -19.76 5.05 6.57
CA GLY A 527 -19.97 5.97 5.46
C GLY A 527 -21.39 6.56 5.40
N GLN A 528 -22.34 6.02 6.16
CA GLN A 528 -23.71 6.53 6.19
C GLN A 528 -23.88 7.53 7.33
N SER A 529 -24.62 8.60 7.07
CA SER A 529 -24.94 9.59 8.09
C SER A 529 -26.01 9.07 9.05
N ASP A 530 -25.66 8.96 10.34
CA ASP A 530 -26.60 8.70 11.43
C ASP A 530 -27.26 9.99 11.91
N ILE A 531 -28.39 9.87 12.62
CA ILE A 531 -28.96 11.01 13.34
C ILE A 531 -28.61 10.87 14.82
N VAL A 532 -27.85 11.83 15.34
CA VAL A 532 -27.50 11.93 16.76
C VAL A 532 -28.24 13.11 17.40
N THR A 533 -28.88 12.86 18.53
CA THR A 533 -29.51 13.91 19.34
C THR A 533 -29.43 13.58 20.83
N THR A 534 -29.81 14.54 21.67
CA THR A 534 -29.97 14.34 23.11
C THR A 534 -31.39 14.60 23.54
N ARG A 535 -31.80 13.95 24.64
CA ARG A 535 -33.09 14.17 25.30
C ARG A 535 -33.00 13.86 26.78
N LEU A 536 -34.07 14.14 27.52
CA LEU A 536 -34.23 13.67 28.90
C LEU A 536 -34.88 12.29 28.93
N SER A 537 -34.28 11.38 29.69
CA SER A 537 -34.88 10.09 30.07
C SER A 537 -36.07 10.28 30.99
N ALA A 538 -36.80 9.19 31.27
CA ALA A 538 -37.94 9.22 32.20
C ALA A 538 -37.55 9.71 33.62
N ASP A 539 -36.30 9.49 34.03
CA ASP A 539 -35.76 9.91 35.33
C ASP A 539 -35.18 11.33 35.31
N GLY A 540 -35.36 12.08 34.20
CA GLY A 540 -34.89 13.46 34.05
C GLY A 540 -33.38 13.60 33.80
N ARG A 541 -32.69 12.52 33.41
CA ARG A 541 -31.26 12.55 33.06
C ARG A 541 -31.09 12.69 31.55
N THR A 542 -30.08 13.44 31.12
CA THR A 542 -29.68 13.47 29.71
C THR A 542 -29.28 12.07 29.25
N GLU A 543 -29.71 11.69 28.04
CA GLU A 543 -29.27 10.49 27.33
C GLU A 543 -29.07 10.79 25.85
N TRP A 544 -28.24 9.99 25.20
CA TRP A 544 -28.11 9.98 23.75
C TRP A 544 -29.32 9.27 23.14
N GLN A 545 -29.92 9.89 22.14
CA GLN A 545 -30.87 9.25 21.25
C GLN A 545 -30.25 9.21 19.87
N ILE A 546 -30.01 8.01 19.36
CA ILE A 546 -29.34 7.78 18.08
C ILE A 546 -30.30 7.02 17.18
N LEU A 547 -30.42 7.47 15.95
CA LEU A 547 -31.03 6.71 14.86
C LEU A 547 -29.88 6.31 13.95
N LEU A 548 -29.39 5.10 14.15
CA LEU A 548 -28.32 4.50 13.36
C LEU A 548 -28.87 4.21 11.96
N ASN A 549 -28.19 4.72 10.94
CA ASN A 549 -28.53 4.49 9.56
C ASN A 549 -28.18 3.04 9.20
N LEU A 550 -29.20 2.29 8.76
CA LEU A 550 -29.10 0.88 8.39
C LEU A 550 -29.55 0.71 6.94
N THR A 551 -29.35 1.75 6.13
CA THR A 551 -29.76 1.79 4.74
C THR A 551 -29.03 0.70 3.97
N ARG A 552 -29.74 0.04 3.07
CA ARG A 552 -29.17 -1.04 2.27
C ARG A 552 -29.46 -0.82 0.81
N ARG A 553 -28.45 -1.02 -0.02
CA ARG A 553 -28.61 -1.13 -1.45
C ARG A 553 -29.39 -2.40 -1.80
N GLN A 554 -30.36 -2.26 -2.69
CA GLN A 554 -31.23 -3.32 -3.17
C GLN A 554 -30.71 -3.88 -4.49
N ALA A 555 -31.20 -5.06 -4.89
CA ALA A 555 -30.72 -5.77 -6.09
C ALA A 555 -31.02 -5.01 -7.40
N ASP A 556 -32.02 -4.12 -7.40
CA ASP A 556 -32.36 -3.24 -8.52
C ASP A 556 -31.49 -1.97 -8.58
N GLY A 557 -30.54 -1.82 -7.66
CA GLY A 557 -29.65 -0.67 -7.56
C GLY A 557 -30.22 0.48 -6.72
N GLY A 558 -31.47 0.40 -6.27
CA GLY A 558 -32.07 1.39 -5.36
C GLY A 558 -31.60 1.24 -3.91
N HIS A 559 -32.02 2.17 -3.04
CA HIS A 559 -31.71 2.15 -1.61
C HIS A 559 -32.98 1.97 -0.77
N LEU A 560 -32.98 0.98 0.11
CA LEU A 560 -33.98 0.84 1.17
C LEU A 560 -33.52 1.63 2.39
N VAL A 561 -33.99 2.87 2.51
CA VAL A 561 -33.67 3.73 3.65
C VAL A 561 -34.30 3.18 4.92
N ASN A 562 -33.48 2.94 5.93
CA ASN A 562 -33.93 2.37 7.20
C ASN A 562 -33.07 2.87 8.36
N PHE A 563 -33.69 3.11 9.51
CA PHE A 563 -33.01 3.59 10.71
C PHE A 563 -33.35 2.72 11.92
N GLY A 564 -32.32 2.34 12.69
CA GLY A 564 -32.47 1.68 13.97
C GLY A 564 -32.36 2.68 15.12
N ALA A 565 -33.37 2.77 15.97
CA ALA A 565 -33.32 3.62 17.17
C ALA A 565 -32.58 2.92 18.31
N LEU A 566 -31.62 3.62 18.92
CA LEU A 566 -30.90 3.18 20.12
C LEU A 566 -30.69 4.35 21.08
N SER A 567 -30.60 4.02 22.37
CA SER A 567 -30.29 4.99 23.42
C SER A 567 -29.01 4.58 24.13
N LYS A 568 -28.11 5.55 24.33
CA LYS A 568 -26.84 5.35 25.05
C LYS A 568 -26.78 6.27 26.26
N ARG A 569 -26.14 5.77 27.31
CA ARG A 569 -25.92 6.54 28.54
C ARG A 569 -25.05 7.76 28.25
N PHE A 570 -25.40 8.89 28.85
CA PHE A 570 -24.61 10.11 28.75
C PHE A 570 -23.38 10.04 29.68
N PRO A 571 -22.20 10.55 29.27
CA PRO A 571 -20.93 10.31 29.99
C PRO A 571 -20.81 10.99 31.35
N PHE A 572 -21.66 11.97 31.64
CA PHE A 572 -21.70 12.64 32.94
C PHE A 572 -23.14 12.94 33.34
N GLN A 573 -23.34 13.33 34.61
CA GLN A 573 -24.65 13.69 35.11
C GLN A 573 -25.07 15.06 34.55
N SER A 574 -26.12 15.07 33.73
CA SER A 574 -26.74 16.26 33.18
C SER A 574 -28.27 16.15 33.22
N GLN A 575 -28.93 17.31 33.31
CA GLN A 575 -30.39 17.46 33.22
C GLN A 575 -30.77 18.38 32.04
N ASP A 576 -29.87 18.49 31.06
CA ASP A 576 -30.06 19.26 29.84
C ASP A 576 -30.32 18.30 28.67
N GLY A 577 -31.58 18.20 28.25
CA GLY A 577 -31.99 17.35 27.14
C GLY A 577 -31.72 17.96 25.76
N GLN A 578 -31.12 19.15 25.67
CA GLN A 578 -30.78 19.80 24.42
C GLN A 578 -29.30 20.23 24.37
N ILE A 579 -28.46 19.50 25.11
CA ILE A 579 -27.06 19.88 25.34
C ILE A 579 -26.24 20.01 24.05
N LEU A 580 -26.58 19.25 23.00
CA LEU A 580 -25.91 19.36 21.69
C LEU A 580 -26.16 20.70 20.98
N GLY A 581 -27.25 21.42 21.31
CA GLY A 581 -27.52 22.75 20.78
C GLY A 581 -26.69 23.85 21.43
N ARG A 582 -25.92 23.54 22.48
CA ARG A 582 -25.07 24.52 23.15
C ARG A 582 -23.85 24.89 22.30
N ARG A 583 -23.45 26.17 22.37
CA ARG A 583 -22.30 26.71 21.64
C ARG A 583 -20.94 26.28 22.15
N ASP A 584 -20.86 25.74 23.36
CA ASP A 584 -19.65 25.18 23.93
C ASP A 584 -19.50 23.68 23.66
N VAL A 585 -20.42 23.07 22.90
CA VAL A 585 -20.39 21.64 22.56
C VAL A 585 -19.97 21.41 21.11
N ARG A 586 -19.08 20.45 20.88
CA ARG A 586 -18.62 20.03 19.54
C ARG A 586 -18.68 18.51 19.41
N LEU A 587 -18.86 18.07 18.17
CA LEU A 587 -18.51 16.71 17.73
C LEU A 587 -17.37 16.90 16.74
N ALA A 588 -16.20 16.34 17.03
CA ALA A 588 -15.01 16.45 16.18
C ALA A 588 -14.06 15.30 16.48
N ASP A 589 -13.40 14.76 15.46
CA ASP A 589 -12.39 13.71 15.59
C ASP A 589 -11.08 14.30 16.12
N VAL A 590 -10.83 14.26 17.43
CA VAL A 590 -9.65 14.92 18.03
C VAL A 590 -8.41 14.03 17.95
N ASN A 591 -8.60 12.71 18.01
CA ASN A 591 -7.52 11.72 18.00
C ASN A 591 -7.06 11.31 16.58
N GLY A 592 -7.76 11.76 15.53
CA GLY A 592 -7.43 11.49 14.14
C GLY A 592 -7.82 10.08 13.68
N ASP A 593 -8.78 9.44 14.35
CA ASP A 593 -9.22 8.08 14.05
C ASP A 593 -10.47 7.98 13.16
N ARG A 594 -11.00 9.14 12.74
CA ARG A 594 -12.21 9.35 11.92
C ARG A 594 -13.54 9.12 12.64
N LEU A 595 -13.52 8.73 13.91
CA LEU A 595 -14.73 8.72 14.72
C LEU A 595 -14.92 10.11 15.35
N PRO A 596 -16.13 10.67 15.32
CA PRO A 596 -16.36 11.98 15.94
C PRO A 596 -16.33 11.85 17.46
N ASP A 597 -15.49 12.62 18.16
CA ASP A 597 -15.47 12.67 19.62
C ASP A 597 -16.43 13.71 20.16
N PHE A 598 -16.93 13.51 21.39
CA PHE A 598 -17.76 14.48 22.08
C PHE A 598 -16.91 15.42 22.94
N ILE A 599 -17.12 16.72 22.76
CA ILE A 599 -16.28 17.75 23.39
C ILE A 599 -17.17 18.80 24.05
N VAL A 600 -16.80 19.18 25.28
CA VAL A 600 -17.39 20.31 25.99
C VAL A 600 -16.30 21.32 26.31
N LEU A 601 -16.33 22.47 25.64
CA LEU A 601 -15.43 23.59 25.89
C LEU A 601 -15.71 24.19 27.28
N ARG A 602 -14.66 24.42 28.06
CA ARG A 602 -14.75 24.99 29.41
C ARG A 602 -13.76 26.13 29.60
N PRO A 603 -13.94 27.28 28.91
CA PRO A 603 -13.02 28.41 29.05
C PRO A 603 -12.82 28.84 30.50
N ALA A 604 -13.89 28.83 31.32
CA ALA A 604 -13.84 29.19 32.74
C ALA A 604 -12.83 28.34 33.54
N ASP A 605 -12.66 27.07 33.16
CA ASP A 605 -11.72 26.11 33.73
C ASP A 605 -10.38 26.08 32.96
N ARG A 606 -10.23 26.89 31.90
CA ARG A 606 -9.06 27.01 31.01
C ARG A 606 -8.72 25.73 30.25
N GLY A 607 -9.74 25.08 29.71
CA GLY A 607 -9.57 23.87 28.90
C GLY A 607 -10.88 23.35 28.35
N PHE A 608 -10.95 22.04 28.13
CA PHE A 608 -12.16 21.35 27.69
C PHE A 608 -12.22 19.92 28.23
N CYS A 609 -13.42 19.34 28.20
CA CYS A 609 -13.63 17.92 28.45
C CYS A 609 -13.71 17.17 27.12
N LEU A 610 -12.87 16.15 26.95
CA LEU A 610 -12.86 15.22 25.83
C LEU A 610 -13.49 13.89 26.23
N TYR A 611 -14.41 13.40 25.41
CA TYR A 611 -15.06 12.11 25.54
C TYR A 611 -14.90 11.36 24.22
N GLU A 612 -13.82 10.58 24.11
CA GLU A 612 -13.48 9.84 22.90
C GLU A 612 -14.60 8.87 22.51
N ASN A 613 -14.91 8.77 21.23
CA ASN A 613 -15.81 7.72 20.72
C ASN A 613 -15.14 6.36 20.89
N GLN A 614 -15.77 5.45 21.65
CA GLN A 614 -15.19 4.14 21.95
C GLN A 614 -15.38 3.11 20.83
N GLY A 615 -15.95 3.50 19.68
CA GLY A 615 -16.21 2.61 18.55
C GLY A 615 -17.18 1.47 18.86
N ASN A 616 -17.92 1.56 19.95
CA ASN A 616 -18.72 0.47 20.54
C ASN A 616 -20.23 0.72 20.39
N ILE A 617 -20.65 1.45 19.35
CA ILE A 617 -22.05 1.85 19.14
C ILE A 617 -23.03 0.66 19.20
N LEU A 618 -22.58 -0.52 18.74
CA LEU A 618 -23.36 -1.75 18.73
C LEU A 618 -23.21 -2.61 20.00
N SER A 619 -22.43 -2.17 21.00
CA SER A 619 -22.36 -2.85 22.29
C SER A 619 -23.73 -2.90 22.96
N ARG A 620 -24.01 -4.06 23.55
CA ARG A 620 -25.24 -4.37 24.29
C ARG A 620 -25.08 -4.23 25.80
N ASP A 621 -23.87 -3.97 26.28
CA ASP A 621 -23.66 -3.74 27.71
C ASP A 621 -24.25 -2.37 28.09
N PRO A 622 -25.20 -2.29 29.03
CA PRO A 622 -25.76 -1.02 29.48
C PRO A 622 -24.75 -0.15 30.26
N ALA A 623 -23.62 -0.70 30.69
CA ALA A 623 -22.53 0.04 31.33
C ALA A 623 -21.63 0.77 30.32
N ASP A 624 -21.56 0.28 29.08
CA ASP A 624 -20.71 0.84 28.04
C ASP A 624 -21.17 2.24 27.62
N LEU A 625 -20.21 3.15 27.53
CA LEU A 625 -20.40 4.50 27.01
C LEU A 625 -20.02 4.52 25.53
N LEU A 626 -20.81 5.24 24.72
CA LEU A 626 -20.43 5.56 23.34
C LEU A 626 -19.29 6.58 23.31
N PHE A 627 -19.40 7.61 24.14
CA PHE A 627 -18.39 8.66 24.30
C PHE A 627 -17.85 8.63 25.73
N GLY A 628 -16.53 8.57 25.87
CA GLY A 628 -15.83 8.51 27.15
C GLY A 628 -15.60 7.10 27.67
N ASP A 629 -14.72 6.99 28.67
CA ASP A 629 -14.31 5.73 29.28
C ASP A 629 -15.06 5.52 30.61
N SER A 630 -15.76 4.39 30.73
CA SER A 630 -16.50 4.04 31.94
C SER A 630 -15.62 3.84 33.18
N GLY A 631 -14.32 3.57 32.98
CA GLY A 631 -13.30 3.49 34.02
C GLY A 631 -12.73 4.86 34.43
N ALA A 632 -12.96 5.92 33.64
CA ALA A 632 -12.52 7.27 33.96
C ALA A 632 -13.40 7.93 35.03
N ASN A 633 -12.77 8.75 35.86
CA ASN A 633 -13.45 9.51 36.93
C ASN A 633 -12.75 10.86 37.14
N ASP A 634 -12.66 11.64 36.05
CA ASP A 634 -12.13 13.00 36.07
C ASP A 634 -13.03 13.91 36.92
N PRO A 635 -12.47 14.73 37.83
CA PRO A 635 -13.28 15.58 38.72
C PRO A 635 -14.17 16.61 38.00
N LEU A 636 -13.80 17.02 36.79
CA LEU A 636 -14.53 17.99 35.98
C LEU A 636 -15.36 17.31 34.89
N CYS A 637 -14.85 16.23 34.31
CA CYS A 637 -15.42 15.58 33.14
C CYS A 637 -16.12 14.24 33.43
N GLY A 638 -16.07 13.71 34.64
CA GLY A 638 -16.65 12.39 34.94
C GLY A 638 -15.97 11.29 34.14
N ALA A 639 -16.70 10.65 33.23
CA ALA A 639 -16.17 9.59 32.35
C ALA A 639 -15.32 10.11 31.16
N GLY A 640 -15.09 11.42 31.08
CA GLY A 640 -14.19 12.03 30.10
C GLY A 640 -12.81 12.34 30.69
N ARG A 641 -11.98 13.00 29.88
CA ARG A 641 -10.68 13.54 30.28
C ARG A 641 -10.71 15.06 30.21
N PHE A 642 -10.25 15.76 31.25
CA PHE A 642 -10.02 17.20 31.15
C PHE A 642 -8.68 17.48 30.45
N ALA A 643 -8.73 18.24 29.35
CA ALA A 643 -7.58 18.72 28.61
C ALA A 643 -7.34 20.21 28.93
N PRO A 644 -6.31 20.55 29.74
CA PRO A 644 -5.98 21.95 30.02
C PRO A 644 -5.32 22.60 28.80
N ILE A 645 -5.66 23.86 28.53
CA ILE A 645 -5.03 24.68 27.48
C ILE A 645 -4.21 25.80 28.15
N PRO A 646 -2.87 25.68 28.20
CA PRO A 646 -2.02 26.68 28.81
C PRO A 646 -2.19 28.05 28.13
N GLY A 647 -2.34 29.10 28.93
CA GLY A 647 -2.51 30.48 28.44
C GLY A 647 -3.94 30.85 28.02
N MET A 648 -4.90 29.93 28.08
CA MET A 648 -6.32 30.23 27.85
C MET A 648 -6.89 31.12 28.95
N GLN A 649 -7.63 32.17 28.56
CA GLN A 649 -8.33 33.04 29.50
C GLN A 649 -9.74 32.54 29.84
N PRO A 650 -10.23 32.73 31.08
CA PRO A 650 -11.57 32.28 31.51
C PRO A 650 -12.76 32.83 30.70
N THR A 651 -12.55 33.92 29.96
CA THR A 651 -13.58 34.66 29.24
C THR A 651 -13.40 34.60 27.73
N GLU A 652 -12.56 33.70 27.21
CA GLU A 652 -12.38 33.54 25.76
C GLU A 652 -13.68 33.10 25.08
N ASN A 653 -13.91 33.60 23.87
CA ASN A 653 -15.12 33.33 23.12
C ASN A 653 -15.04 31.95 22.46
N VAL A 654 -15.98 31.06 22.80
CA VAL A 654 -16.09 29.71 22.22
C VAL A 654 -16.39 29.71 20.72
N ASP A 655 -16.92 30.81 20.19
CA ASP A 655 -17.18 30.95 18.76
C ASP A 655 -15.86 31.12 17.96
N THR A 656 -14.76 31.48 18.62
CA THR A 656 -13.42 31.64 18.01
C THR A 656 -12.44 30.54 18.46
N MET A 657 -12.95 29.33 18.64
CA MET A 657 -12.19 28.14 19.02
C MET A 657 -12.48 27.02 18.01
N TRP A 658 -11.43 26.43 17.46
CA TRP A 658 -11.51 25.42 16.39
C TRP A 658 -10.64 24.22 16.70
N TYR A 659 -11.08 23.07 16.20
CA TYR A 659 -10.24 21.90 16.03
C TYR A 659 -9.94 21.81 14.54
N VAL A 660 -8.66 21.81 14.18
CA VAL A 660 -8.19 21.79 12.79
C VAL A 660 -6.78 21.23 12.77
N ASP A 661 -6.44 20.43 11.78
CA ASP A 661 -5.05 20.00 11.53
C ASP A 661 -4.28 21.19 10.93
N ALA A 662 -3.66 22.00 11.79
CA ALA A 662 -2.99 23.23 11.38
C ALA A 662 -1.55 22.99 10.92
N ASN A 663 -1.00 21.80 11.17
CA ASN A 663 0.37 21.42 10.84
C ASN A 663 0.47 20.38 9.70
N GLY A 664 -0.67 19.82 9.28
CA GLY A 664 -0.81 18.87 8.17
C GLY A 664 -0.33 17.45 8.48
N ASP A 665 -0.31 17.02 9.75
CA ASP A 665 0.15 15.70 10.17
C ASP A 665 -0.97 14.66 10.37
N GLY A 666 -2.23 15.08 10.26
CA GLY A 666 -3.42 14.25 10.41
C GLY A 666 -3.92 14.12 11.86
N ILE A 667 -3.26 14.74 12.83
CA ILE A 667 -3.75 14.88 14.21
C ILE A 667 -4.38 16.26 14.35
N MET A 668 -5.55 16.34 14.98
CA MET A 668 -6.21 17.63 15.15
C MET A 668 -5.51 18.49 16.20
N ASP A 669 -5.23 19.73 15.83
CA ASP A 669 -4.75 20.78 16.72
C ASP A 669 -5.91 21.58 17.29
N PHE A 670 -5.65 22.34 18.35
CA PHE A 670 -6.60 23.30 18.90
C PHE A 670 -6.17 24.71 18.52
N ALA A 671 -7.06 25.51 17.94
CA ALA A 671 -6.77 26.89 17.54
C ALA A 671 -7.74 27.88 18.17
N SER A 672 -7.25 29.04 18.63
CA SER A 672 -8.11 30.11 19.15
C SER A 672 -7.57 31.52 18.96
N MET A 673 -8.47 32.46 18.64
CA MET A 673 -8.19 33.90 18.64
C MET A 673 -8.23 34.53 20.04
N GLY A 674 -8.86 33.86 21.01
CA GLY A 674 -9.19 34.44 22.31
C GLY A 674 -9.99 35.76 22.17
N GLY A 675 -9.37 36.87 22.55
CA GLY A 675 -9.93 38.23 22.39
C GLY A 675 -9.20 39.10 21.35
N ARG A 676 -8.22 38.55 20.63
CA ARG A 676 -7.43 39.26 19.63
C ARG A 676 -8.11 39.21 18.27
N THR A 677 -7.79 40.17 17.40
CA THR A 677 -8.31 40.22 16.03
C THR A 677 -7.24 40.08 14.95
N ASP A 678 -5.98 39.97 15.37
CA ASP A 678 -4.78 40.08 14.54
C ASP A 678 -3.81 38.91 14.77
N GLN A 679 -4.15 37.95 15.63
CA GLN A 679 -3.29 36.80 15.93
C GLN A 679 -4.13 35.58 16.34
N LEU A 680 -3.77 34.43 15.78
CA LEU A 680 -4.30 33.11 16.10
C LEU A 680 -3.29 32.34 16.95
N ARG A 681 -3.74 31.66 18.00
CA ARG A 681 -2.91 30.72 18.77
C ARG A 681 -3.27 29.29 18.43
N VAL A 682 -2.27 28.46 18.15
CA VAL A 682 -2.44 27.05 17.79
C VAL A 682 -1.67 26.17 18.77
N TRP A 683 -2.36 25.24 19.43
CA TRP A 683 -1.77 24.24 20.31
C TRP A 683 -1.73 22.91 19.56
N LEU A 684 -0.52 22.39 19.35
CA LEU A 684 -0.33 21.18 18.57
C LEU A 684 -0.78 19.93 19.34
N GLY A 685 -1.60 19.10 18.70
CA GLY A 685 -2.17 17.89 19.29
C GLY A 685 -1.21 16.69 19.28
N PHE A 686 -1.43 15.73 20.19
CA PHE A 686 -0.69 14.47 20.23
C PHE A 686 -1.58 13.22 20.02
N GLY A 687 -2.84 13.41 19.61
CA GLY A 687 -3.80 12.32 19.39
C GLY A 687 -4.34 11.68 20.67
N ASP A 688 -3.71 11.86 21.82
CA ASP A 688 -4.17 11.35 23.11
C ASP A 688 -5.03 12.36 23.91
N GLY A 689 -5.41 13.47 23.29
CA GLY A 689 -6.05 14.61 23.95
C GLY A 689 -5.11 15.49 24.77
N THR A 690 -3.78 15.30 24.67
CA THR A 690 -2.79 16.28 25.15
C THR A 690 -2.29 17.18 24.03
N PHE A 691 -1.79 18.35 24.43
CA PHE A 691 -1.28 19.36 23.53
C PHE A 691 0.13 19.81 23.93
N LEU A 692 0.82 20.45 22.99
CA LEU A 692 2.06 21.15 23.28
C LEU A 692 1.80 22.29 24.27
N GLY A 693 2.70 22.45 25.24
CA GLY A 693 2.51 23.41 26.33
C GLY A 693 2.49 24.87 25.87
N ASP A 694 3.40 25.23 24.96
CA ASP A 694 3.45 26.56 24.36
C ASP A 694 2.70 26.55 23.03
N PRO A 695 1.76 27.49 22.80
CA PRO A 695 1.11 27.62 21.50
C PRO A 695 2.07 28.21 20.46
N LEU A 696 1.79 27.89 19.20
CA LEU A 696 2.26 28.66 18.06
C LEU A 696 1.40 29.93 17.94
N ASP A 697 2.05 31.08 18.07
CA ASP A 697 1.44 32.38 17.75
C ASP A 697 1.58 32.65 16.24
N VAL A 698 0.45 32.72 15.54
CA VAL A 698 0.39 33.01 14.10
C VAL A 698 -0.24 34.39 13.90
N ASP A 699 0.53 35.35 13.40
CA ASP A 699 0.04 36.68 13.11
C ASP A 699 -0.84 36.65 11.84
N LEU A 700 -1.93 37.42 11.86
CA LEU A 700 -2.88 37.46 10.75
C LEU A 700 -2.61 38.66 9.84
N ASN A 701 -2.40 38.40 8.56
CA ASN A 701 -2.22 39.43 7.53
C ASN A 701 -3.51 40.23 7.24
N LEU A 702 -4.69 39.67 7.53
CA LEU A 702 -5.98 40.36 7.56
C LEU A 702 -6.66 40.14 8.91
N ARG A 703 -7.37 41.15 9.42
CA ARG A 703 -8.00 41.04 10.75
C ARG A 703 -9.27 40.20 10.70
N VAL A 704 -9.42 39.36 11.73
CA VAL A 704 -10.61 38.59 12.02
C VAL A 704 -11.30 39.17 13.25
N GLN A 705 -12.55 39.62 13.12
CA GLN A 705 -13.31 40.15 14.25
C GLN A 705 -13.67 39.05 15.24
N VAL A 706 -13.65 39.37 16.53
CA VAL A 706 -14.22 38.54 17.58
C VAL A 706 -15.60 39.12 17.91
N GLY A 707 -16.66 38.55 17.33
CA GLY A 707 -18.01 39.05 17.55
C GLY A 707 -18.44 38.94 19.02
N THR A 708 -18.91 40.03 19.63
CA THR A 708 -19.49 40.00 20.98
C THR A 708 -20.98 39.62 20.97
N THR A 709 -21.56 39.37 19.80
CA THR A 709 -22.97 38.98 19.66
C THR A 709 -23.12 37.77 18.75
N ALA A 710 -24.08 36.93 19.11
CA ALA A 710 -24.52 35.73 18.41
C ALA A 710 -24.82 35.86 16.90
N ARG A 711 -24.92 37.08 16.36
CA ARG A 711 -25.36 37.35 15.00
C ARG A 711 -24.31 38.01 14.11
N GLY A 712 -23.13 38.35 14.65
CA GLY A 712 -22.08 39.06 13.92
C GLY A 712 -20.82 38.24 13.61
N PHE A 713 -20.70 37.01 14.10
CA PHE A 713 -19.53 36.16 13.81
C PHE A 713 -19.96 34.70 13.68
N ARG A 714 -19.48 34.03 12.63
CA ARG A 714 -19.61 32.59 12.42
C ARG A 714 -18.40 32.04 11.70
N SER A 715 -18.15 30.76 11.91
CA SER A 715 -17.10 30.05 11.21
C SER A 715 -17.54 28.63 10.82
N ARG A 716 -16.81 28.05 9.87
CA ARG A 716 -16.86 26.64 9.48
C ARG A 716 -15.44 26.13 9.28
N VAL A 717 -15.24 24.82 9.45
CA VAL A 717 -13.99 24.14 9.09
C VAL A 717 -14.30 23.24 7.90
N SER A 718 -13.60 23.44 6.79
CA SER A 718 -13.86 22.73 5.53
C SER A 718 -12.68 22.91 4.57
N ASP A 719 -12.38 21.88 3.78
CA ASP A 719 -11.40 21.92 2.68
C ASP A 719 -12.01 22.62 1.46
N LEU A 720 -11.84 23.94 1.36
CA LEU A 720 -12.45 24.78 0.33
C LEU A 720 -11.73 24.73 -1.01
N ASP A 721 -10.42 24.46 -1.01
CA ASP A 721 -9.61 24.44 -2.23
C ASP A 721 -9.13 23.05 -2.66
N ALA A 722 -9.60 22.03 -1.94
CA ALA A 722 -9.53 20.61 -2.22
C ALA A 722 -8.09 20.11 -2.37
N ASP A 723 -7.26 20.50 -1.40
CA ASP A 723 -5.88 20.04 -1.31
C ASP A 723 -5.63 19.01 -0.21
N GLY A 724 -6.70 18.63 0.51
CA GLY A 724 -6.71 17.56 1.50
C GLY A 724 -6.40 18.03 2.91
N GLN A 725 -6.39 19.33 3.15
CA GLN A 725 -6.37 19.93 4.48
C GLN A 725 -7.61 20.79 4.65
N SER A 726 -7.99 21.08 5.89
CA SER A 726 -9.19 21.87 6.17
C SER A 726 -8.83 23.29 6.57
N GLU A 727 -9.56 24.25 6.04
CA GLU A 727 -9.41 25.66 6.35
C GLU A 727 -10.50 26.12 7.32
N ILE A 728 -10.26 27.26 7.97
CA ILE A 728 -11.29 27.95 8.76
C ILE A 728 -11.90 29.04 7.90
N VAL A 729 -13.16 28.87 7.53
CA VAL A 729 -13.96 29.90 6.85
C VAL A 729 -14.61 30.78 7.90
N VAL A 730 -14.41 32.09 7.84
CA VAL A 730 -14.94 33.06 8.78
C VAL A 730 -15.86 34.07 8.10
N PHE A 731 -17.05 34.23 8.66
CA PHE A 731 -18.09 35.16 8.23
C PHE A 731 -18.23 36.27 9.26
N GLN A 732 -18.02 37.51 8.82
CA GLN A 732 -17.96 38.69 9.68
C GLN A 732 -18.49 39.94 8.96
N PRO A 733 -19.05 40.93 9.66
CA PRO A 733 -19.42 42.19 9.03
C PRO A 733 -18.15 42.98 8.67
N PRO A 734 -18.10 43.62 7.49
CA PRO A 734 -16.96 44.43 7.11
C PRO A 734 -16.79 45.62 8.07
N ALA A 735 -15.54 45.92 8.47
CA ALA A 735 -15.23 47.09 9.29
C ALA A 735 -13.85 47.68 8.97
N GLY A 736 -13.83 48.79 8.23
CA GLY A 736 -12.60 49.42 7.74
C GLY A 736 -11.97 48.66 6.57
N GLN A 737 -10.72 48.97 6.24
CA GLN A 737 -10.03 48.35 5.10
C GLN A 737 -9.35 47.01 5.42
N ASP A 738 -9.23 46.62 6.70
CA ASP A 738 -8.48 45.42 7.09
C ASP A 738 -9.39 44.28 7.57
N VAL A 739 -10.72 44.49 7.59
CA VAL A 739 -11.72 43.45 7.92
C VAL A 739 -12.57 43.22 6.69
N ARG A 740 -12.41 42.04 6.09
CA ARG A 740 -13.18 41.60 4.93
C ARG A 740 -14.39 40.76 5.35
N PRO A 741 -15.50 40.82 4.62
CA PRO A 741 -16.75 40.16 5.00
C PRO A 741 -16.63 38.64 5.16
N VAL A 742 -15.87 38.00 4.27
CA VAL A 742 -15.57 36.57 4.33
C VAL A 742 -14.07 36.38 4.14
N VAL A 743 -13.45 35.67 5.07
CA VAL A 743 -12.04 35.30 5.00
C VAL A 743 -11.85 33.82 5.25
N VAL A 744 -10.81 33.26 4.66
CA VAL A 744 -10.39 31.87 4.82
C VAL A 744 -9.03 31.87 5.50
N ILE A 745 -8.90 31.13 6.59
CA ILE A 745 -7.64 30.88 7.26
C ILE A 745 -7.12 29.53 6.77
N ASP A 746 -6.04 29.57 6.00
CA ASP A 746 -5.45 28.44 5.27
C ASP A 746 -3.99 28.26 5.70
N PHE A 747 -3.69 27.11 6.29
CA PHE A 747 -2.38 26.83 6.89
C PHE A 747 -1.36 26.34 5.86
N ASN A 748 -1.80 25.69 4.78
CA ASN A 748 -0.96 25.08 3.75
C ASN A 748 -0.86 25.92 2.47
N ARG A 749 -1.03 27.22 2.59
CA ARG A 749 -0.92 28.14 1.45
C ARG A 749 0.01 29.31 1.70
N THR A 750 0.67 29.76 0.64
CA THR A 750 1.35 31.05 0.59
C THR A 750 0.62 32.00 -0.36
N ALA A 751 1.02 33.27 -0.40
CA ALA A 751 0.48 34.24 -1.36
C ALA A 751 0.55 33.78 -2.83
N THR A 752 1.45 32.85 -3.18
CA THR A 752 1.71 32.42 -4.56
C THR A 752 1.56 30.93 -4.83
N GLN A 753 1.45 30.07 -3.81
CA GLN A 753 1.54 28.62 -3.99
C GLN A 753 0.82 27.84 -2.88
N GLN A 754 0.16 26.73 -3.26
CA GLN A 754 -0.32 25.67 -2.36
C GLN A 754 0.80 24.72 -1.96
N LEU A 755 0.84 24.34 -0.70
CA LEU A 755 1.82 23.44 -0.11
C LEU A 755 1.18 22.08 0.14
N VAL A 756 1.99 21.03 -0.03
CA VAL A 756 1.57 19.68 0.33
C VAL A 756 1.68 19.51 1.85
N LYS A 757 0.82 18.63 2.38
CA LYS A 757 0.82 18.29 3.81
C LYS A 757 2.16 17.74 4.31
N ALA A 758 2.35 17.78 5.63
CA ALA A 758 3.53 17.26 6.28
C ALA A 758 3.59 15.71 6.23
N ASN A 759 4.74 15.15 6.61
CA ASN A 759 4.97 13.72 6.80
C ASN A 759 4.88 12.82 5.55
N LEU A 760 4.98 13.40 4.35
CA LEU A 760 5.16 12.64 3.10
C LEU A 760 6.64 12.39 2.84
N LEU A 761 7.06 11.17 2.50
CA LEU A 761 8.45 10.85 2.17
C LEU A 761 8.93 11.65 0.94
N THR A 762 9.86 12.58 1.11
CA THR A 762 10.36 13.44 0.02
C THR A 762 11.69 12.97 -0.54
N THR A 763 12.51 12.27 0.26
CA THR A 763 13.83 11.82 -0.15
C THR A 763 14.14 10.41 0.33
N VAL A 764 14.75 9.59 -0.53
CA VAL A 764 15.47 8.36 -0.18
C VAL A 764 16.91 8.50 -0.68
N ASP A 765 17.86 8.65 0.24
CA ASP A 765 19.28 8.87 -0.08
C ASP A 765 20.12 7.67 0.35
N PHE A 766 20.87 7.10 -0.60
CA PHE A 766 21.79 6.00 -0.35
C PHE A 766 23.20 6.58 -0.23
N ALA A 767 23.92 6.23 0.85
CA ALA A 767 25.30 6.70 1.01
C ALA A 767 26.27 6.22 -0.09
N SER A 768 25.86 5.29 -0.95
CA SER A 768 26.57 4.90 -2.18
C SER A 768 26.52 5.95 -3.29
N GLY A 769 25.61 6.92 -3.19
CA GLY A 769 25.53 8.07 -4.10
C GLY A 769 24.24 8.18 -4.91
N ARG A 770 23.37 7.18 -4.87
CA ARG A 770 22.03 7.25 -5.49
C ARG A 770 21.05 7.97 -4.58
N ARG A 771 20.15 8.77 -5.14
CA ARG A 771 19.03 9.41 -4.41
C ARG A 771 17.77 9.45 -5.25
N HIS A 772 16.64 9.29 -4.58
CA HIS A 772 15.32 9.52 -5.13
C HIS A 772 14.67 10.70 -4.41
N ASP A 773 14.20 11.69 -5.17
CA ASP A 773 13.39 12.81 -4.68
C ASP A 773 11.97 12.70 -5.21
N ILE A 774 10.99 12.96 -4.35
CA ILE A 774 9.58 12.87 -4.68
C ILE A 774 8.92 14.24 -4.50
N ARG A 775 8.10 14.62 -5.46
CA ARG A 775 7.26 15.82 -5.39
C ARG A 775 5.80 15.45 -5.60
N TYR A 776 4.91 16.20 -4.97
CA TYR A 776 3.51 15.84 -4.80
C TYR A 776 2.56 16.90 -5.38
N ALA A 777 1.38 16.46 -5.82
CA ALA A 777 0.23 17.30 -6.17
C ALA A 777 -1.05 16.55 -5.75
N THR A 778 -2.25 17.09 -5.95
CA THR A 778 -3.50 16.38 -5.65
C THR A 778 -4.23 15.91 -6.90
N SER A 779 -5.12 14.93 -6.74
CA SER A 779 -6.06 14.51 -7.80
C SER A 779 -6.92 15.66 -8.31
N ILE A 780 -7.17 16.68 -7.48
CA ILE A 780 -7.95 17.85 -7.86
C ILE A 780 -7.11 18.83 -8.66
N ASP A 781 -5.81 18.98 -8.36
CA ASP A 781 -4.89 19.73 -9.23
C ASP A 781 -4.83 19.14 -10.64
N GLU A 782 -4.82 17.81 -10.73
CA GLU A 782 -4.85 17.06 -12.00
C GLU A 782 -6.18 17.27 -12.74
N MET A 783 -7.31 17.22 -12.03
CA MET A 783 -8.64 17.52 -12.59
C MET A 783 -8.72 18.96 -13.12
N LEU A 784 -8.24 19.94 -12.35
CA LEU A 784 -8.22 21.35 -12.74
C LEU A 784 -7.33 21.59 -13.94
N ARG A 785 -6.15 20.95 -14.00
CA ARG A 785 -5.29 20.96 -15.18
C ARG A 785 -6.02 20.42 -16.41
N ASP A 786 -6.69 19.29 -16.28
CA ASP A 786 -7.42 18.66 -17.38
C ASP A 786 -8.53 19.59 -17.91
N ARG A 787 -9.31 20.21 -17.00
CA ARG A 787 -10.31 21.23 -17.36
C ARG A 787 -9.66 22.41 -18.10
N ALA A 788 -8.52 22.92 -17.62
CA ALA A 788 -7.78 24.02 -18.23
C ALA A 788 -7.24 23.67 -19.63
N ASN A 789 -6.95 22.39 -19.89
CA ASN A 789 -6.57 21.88 -21.22
C ASN A 789 -7.78 21.48 -22.09
N GLY A 790 -9.02 21.78 -21.65
CA GLY A 790 -10.25 21.52 -22.39
C GLY A 790 -10.75 20.08 -22.35
N LEU A 791 -10.22 19.25 -21.44
CA LEU A 791 -10.75 17.91 -21.16
C LEU A 791 -11.97 17.98 -20.24
N GLN A 792 -12.76 16.90 -20.22
CA GLN A 792 -13.91 16.72 -19.34
C GLN A 792 -13.62 15.56 -18.38
N PRO A 793 -12.83 15.80 -17.32
CA PRO A 793 -12.38 14.73 -16.43
C PRO A 793 -13.54 14.16 -15.61
N ARG A 794 -13.46 12.87 -15.27
CA ARG A 794 -14.29 12.32 -14.18
C ARG A 794 -13.96 13.00 -12.86
N LYS A 795 -14.96 13.05 -11.99
CA LYS A 795 -14.87 13.70 -10.69
C LYS A 795 -14.57 12.69 -9.57
N LEU A 796 -14.05 13.19 -8.46
CA LEU A 796 -13.80 12.46 -7.23
C LEU A 796 -14.24 13.37 -6.08
N HIS A 797 -14.98 12.84 -5.10
CA HIS A 797 -15.56 13.64 -3.99
C HIS A 797 -14.54 14.04 -2.90
N PHE A 798 -13.29 13.63 -3.04
CA PHE A 798 -12.22 13.98 -2.11
C PHE A 798 -10.88 14.09 -2.83
N PRO A 799 -9.93 14.90 -2.32
CA PRO A 799 -8.59 14.98 -2.86
C PRO A 799 -7.73 13.77 -2.43
N VAL A 800 -6.95 13.25 -3.37
CA VAL A 800 -5.90 12.26 -3.13
C VAL A 800 -4.56 12.91 -3.39
N VAL A 801 -3.63 12.85 -2.45
CA VAL A 801 -2.25 13.32 -2.67
C VAL A 801 -1.49 12.32 -3.52
N LEU A 802 -0.94 12.74 -4.65
CA LEU A 802 -0.29 11.91 -5.67
C LEU A 802 1.20 12.22 -5.75
N ALA A 803 2.03 11.19 -5.88
CA ALA A 803 3.44 11.34 -6.26
C ALA A 803 3.53 11.79 -7.73
N LYS A 804 3.61 13.10 -7.94
CA LYS A 804 3.58 13.75 -9.26
C LYS A 804 4.88 13.59 -10.03
N GLN A 805 6.02 13.65 -9.34
CA GLN A 805 7.33 13.60 -9.96
C GLN A 805 8.31 12.81 -9.09
N MET A 806 9.08 11.94 -9.72
CA MET A 806 10.19 11.22 -9.11
C MET A 806 11.49 11.55 -9.85
N VAL A 807 12.47 12.00 -9.09
CA VAL A 807 13.77 12.41 -9.62
C VAL A 807 14.82 11.46 -9.08
N THR A 808 15.52 10.77 -9.97
CA THR A 808 16.64 9.90 -9.62
C THR A 808 17.94 10.59 -10.01
N SER A 809 18.86 10.70 -9.06
CA SER A 809 20.17 11.31 -9.28
C SER A 809 21.29 10.46 -8.71
N GLU A 810 22.45 10.50 -9.37
CA GLU A 810 23.68 9.86 -8.92
C GLU A 810 24.73 10.93 -8.57
N GLY A 811 25.52 10.71 -7.53
CA GLY A 811 26.58 11.66 -7.15
C GLY A 811 27.21 11.38 -5.80
N ILE A 812 28.18 12.20 -5.42
CA ILE A 812 28.80 12.11 -4.10
C ILE A 812 27.84 12.74 -3.07
N PRO A 813 27.49 12.03 -1.98
CA PRO A 813 26.67 12.60 -0.90
C PRO A 813 27.22 13.96 -0.44
N GLY A 814 26.37 14.99 -0.41
CA GLY A 814 26.74 16.35 0.00
C GLY A 814 27.30 17.26 -1.11
N GLN A 815 27.39 16.81 -2.37
CA GLN A 815 27.73 17.66 -3.52
C GLN A 815 26.51 17.89 -4.44
N ALA A 816 26.58 18.93 -5.29
CA ALA A 816 25.60 19.15 -6.36
C ALA A 816 25.63 17.96 -7.34
N ARG A 817 24.46 17.38 -7.64
CA ARG A 817 24.38 16.10 -8.35
C ARG A 817 24.33 16.32 -9.86
N ALA A 818 25.00 15.43 -10.61
CA ALA A 818 24.99 15.38 -12.06
C ALA A 818 24.15 14.17 -12.52
N ASP A 819 23.75 14.13 -13.79
CA ASP A 819 23.03 12.99 -14.39
C ASP A 819 21.70 12.65 -13.68
N VAL A 820 20.74 13.57 -13.84
CA VAL A 820 19.40 13.47 -13.26
C VAL A 820 18.42 12.86 -14.27
N GLN A 821 17.73 11.81 -13.86
CA GLN A 821 16.56 11.28 -14.55
C GLN A 821 15.29 11.70 -13.82
N THR A 822 14.35 12.28 -14.56
CA THR A 822 13.04 12.69 -14.04
C THR A 822 11.95 11.83 -14.66
N GLU A 823 11.09 11.26 -13.82
CA GLU A 823 9.81 10.67 -14.20
C GLU A 823 8.69 11.57 -13.70
N GLU A 824 7.82 12.03 -14.60
CA GLU A 824 6.71 12.93 -14.30
C GLU A 824 5.39 12.33 -14.78
N PHE A 825 4.36 12.38 -13.94
CA PHE A 825 3.11 11.67 -14.12
C PHE A 825 1.95 12.63 -14.36
N PHE A 826 0.99 12.23 -15.18
CA PHE A 826 -0.25 12.95 -15.45
C PHE A 826 -1.38 11.93 -15.30
N TYR A 827 -2.20 12.14 -14.29
CA TYR A 827 -3.30 11.29 -13.89
C TYR A 827 -4.60 11.86 -14.44
N HIS A 828 -5.42 11.01 -15.02
CA HIS A 828 -6.68 11.41 -15.67
C HIS A 828 -7.78 10.45 -15.27
N ASP A 829 -9.00 10.98 -15.15
CA ASP A 829 -10.22 10.21 -14.92
C ASP A 829 -10.11 9.26 -13.70
N PRO A 830 -10.10 9.81 -12.47
CA PRO A 830 -10.13 9.00 -11.26
C PRO A 830 -11.37 8.10 -11.22
N PHE A 831 -11.24 6.97 -10.54
CA PHE A 831 -12.33 6.04 -10.33
C PHE A 831 -12.40 5.59 -8.87
N TYR A 832 -13.59 5.76 -8.29
CA TYR A 832 -13.96 5.36 -6.94
C TYR A 832 -15.12 4.37 -6.99
N ASP A 833 -14.97 3.26 -6.29
CA ASP A 833 -16.01 2.26 -6.10
C ASP A 833 -16.89 2.67 -4.92
N VAL A 834 -17.98 3.39 -5.22
CA VAL A 834 -18.98 3.83 -4.23
C VAL A 834 -19.65 2.68 -3.48
N ILE A 835 -19.75 1.49 -4.09
CA ILE A 835 -20.43 0.34 -3.45
C ILE A 835 -19.57 -0.20 -2.31
N ASN A 836 -18.26 -0.13 -2.47
CA ASN A 836 -17.30 -0.73 -1.53
C ASN A 836 -16.46 0.31 -0.78
N GLY A 837 -16.73 1.60 -0.98
CA GLY A 837 -16.02 2.67 -0.29
C GLY A 837 -14.54 2.78 -0.66
N ARG A 838 -14.15 2.49 -1.92
CA ARG A 838 -12.74 2.30 -2.27
C ARG A 838 -12.26 3.12 -3.46
N PHE A 839 -11.19 3.89 -3.26
CA PHE A 839 -10.42 4.45 -4.38
C PHE A 839 -9.66 3.35 -5.10
N ILE A 840 -9.93 3.18 -6.40
CA ILE A 840 -9.28 2.16 -7.21
C ILE A 840 -8.02 2.71 -7.88
N GLY A 841 -8.09 3.94 -8.40
CA GLY A 841 -7.01 4.58 -9.14
C GLY A 841 -7.52 5.43 -10.30
N PHE A 842 -6.66 5.67 -11.30
CA PHE A 842 -6.94 6.46 -12.49
C PHE A 842 -7.09 5.58 -13.73
N GLU A 843 -8.06 5.90 -14.59
CA GLU A 843 -8.27 5.16 -15.85
C GLU A 843 -7.10 5.34 -16.80
N ARG A 844 -6.55 6.56 -16.90
CA ARG A 844 -5.48 6.89 -17.84
C ARG A 844 -4.35 7.61 -17.12
N VAL A 845 -3.12 7.22 -17.45
CA VAL A 845 -1.91 7.79 -16.86
C VAL A 845 -0.89 8.04 -17.96
N GLU A 846 -0.40 9.27 -18.06
CA GLU A 846 0.75 9.61 -18.89
C GLU A 846 2.00 9.74 -18.03
N LYS A 847 3.08 9.06 -18.39
CA LYS A 847 4.38 9.14 -17.73
C LYS A 847 5.43 9.65 -18.73
N VAL A 848 5.99 10.81 -18.45
CA VAL A 848 7.11 11.37 -19.22
C VAL A 848 8.41 11.08 -18.47
N THR A 849 9.38 10.48 -19.15
CA THR A 849 10.73 10.26 -18.62
C THR A 849 11.72 11.12 -19.41
N TYR A 850 12.53 11.94 -18.74
CA TYR A 850 13.48 12.88 -19.37
C TYR A 850 14.66 13.24 -18.45
N GLY A 851 15.76 13.77 -19.00
CA GLY A 851 16.91 14.29 -18.23
C GLY A 851 18.30 13.94 -18.78
N ASP A 852 18.60 12.65 -18.99
CA ASP A 852 19.93 12.16 -19.43
C ASP A 852 20.45 12.80 -20.73
N GLU A 853 19.57 12.99 -21.71
CA GLU A 853 19.91 13.57 -23.01
C GLU A 853 20.16 15.08 -22.98
N PHE A 854 19.88 15.72 -21.84
CA PHE A 854 20.11 17.13 -21.58
C PHE A 854 21.24 17.36 -20.57
N ALA A 855 21.88 16.28 -20.10
CA ALA A 855 23.03 16.37 -19.21
C ALA A 855 24.25 16.97 -19.94
N PRO A 856 25.04 17.85 -19.30
CA PRO A 856 26.21 18.48 -19.93
C PRO A 856 27.28 17.50 -20.43
N SER A 857 27.26 16.26 -19.93
CA SER A 857 28.20 15.19 -20.27
C SER A 857 28.05 14.70 -21.72
N GLY A 858 26.92 14.98 -22.38
CA GLY A 858 26.67 14.62 -23.79
C GLY A 858 26.50 13.11 -24.04
N ARG A 859 26.43 12.29 -22.98
CA ARG A 859 26.35 10.84 -23.06
C ARG A 859 24.92 10.37 -22.80
N THR A 860 24.16 10.12 -23.85
CA THR A 860 22.78 9.61 -23.75
C THR A 860 22.76 8.15 -23.30
N THR A 861 22.44 7.90 -22.02
CA THR A 861 22.22 6.56 -21.47
C THR A 861 20.78 6.08 -21.66
N GLN A 862 19.81 6.99 -21.57
CA GLN A 862 18.39 6.73 -21.83
C GLN A 862 17.76 7.86 -22.65
N LYS A 863 16.94 7.53 -23.65
CA LYS A 863 16.18 8.51 -24.44
C LYS A 863 14.91 8.92 -23.72
N SER A 864 14.49 10.17 -23.86
CA SER A 864 13.20 10.61 -23.34
C SER A 864 12.05 9.83 -23.98
N SER A 865 11.04 9.50 -23.17
CA SER A 865 9.90 8.72 -23.63
C SER A 865 8.61 9.11 -22.89
N LEU A 866 7.48 8.93 -23.57
CA LEU A 866 6.14 9.16 -23.05
C LEU A 866 5.41 7.83 -23.05
N ALA A 867 5.12 7.29 -21.88
CA ALA A 867 4.25 6.12 -21.74
C ALA A 867 2.82 6.57 -21.45
N ARG A 868 1.85 6.13 -22.25
CA ARG A 868 0.42 6.29 -22.00
C ARG A 868 -0.14 4.95 -21.59
N GLU A 869 -0.67 4.88 -20.38
CA GLU A 869 -1.22 3.67 -19.76
C GLU A 869 -2.73 3.84 -19.59
N GLN A 870 -3.47 2.77 -19.91
CA GLN A 870 -4.91 2.68 -19.66
C GLN A 870 -5.18 1.47 -18.77
N TYR A 871 -6.09 1.65 -17.82
CA TYR A 871 -6.46 0.66 -16.84
C TYR A 871 -7.93 0.27 -17.01
N TYR A 872 -8.27 -0.95 -16.62
CA TYR A 872 -9.67 -1.37 -16.53
C TYR A 872 -10.40 -0.51 -15.48
N THR A 873 -11.60 -0.04 -15.85
CA THR A 873 -12.55 0.65 -14.98
C THR A 873 -13.86 -0.13 -14.90
N PHE A 874 -14.74 0.25 -13.97
CA PHE A 874 -16.09 -0.29 -13.91
C PHE A 874 -17.02 0.54 -14.80
N ALA A 875 -17.72 -0.11 -15.73
CA ALA A 875 -18.80 0.47 -16.52
C ALA A 875 -20.06 -0.39 -16.34
N GLU A 876 -20.78 -0.16 -15.24
CA GLU A 876 -22.18 -0.58 -15.04
C GLU A 876 -22.50 -2.10 -14.99
N VAL A 877 -21.54 -3.01 -15.17
CA VAL A 877 -21.76 -4.46 -15.01
C VAL A 877 -20.85 -5.04 -13.94
N THR A 878 -21.43 -5.74 -12.96
CA THR A 878 -20.79 -6.38 -11.78
C THR A 878 -19.58 -7.27 -12.08
N ALA A 879 -19.37 -7.68 -13.33
CA ALA A 879 -18.19 -8.45 -13.73
C ALA A 879 -16.90 -7.60 -13.78
N ASP A 880 -16.96 -6.30 -14.09
CA ASP A 880 -15.75 -5.50 -14.35
C ASP A 880 -15.10 -4.93 -13.08
N LEU A 881 -15.81 -4.92 -11.95
CA LEU A 881 -15.31 -4.32 -10.72
C LEU A 881 -14.03 -5.01 -10.22
N HIS A 882 -13.97 -6.34 -10.32
CA HIS A 882 -12.81 -7.13 -9.92
C HIS A 882 -11.62 -6.99 -10.88
N LEU A 883 -11.83 -6.41 -12.07
CA LEU A 883 -10.76 -6.10 -13.03
C LEU A 883 -10.19 -4.70 -12.83
N ALA A 884 -10.85 -3.85 -12.05
CA ALA A 884 -10.51 -2.45 -11.94
C ALA A 884 -9.07 -2.26 -11.43
N GLY A 885 -8.32 -1.34 -12.05
CA GLY A 885 -6.90 -1.11 -11.77
C GLY A 885 -5.93 -2.09 -12.44
N LYS A 886 -6.39 -3.12 -13.17
CA LYS A 886 -5.52 -3.94 -14.02
C LYS A 886 -5.07 -3.13 -15.25
N LEU A 887 -3.79 -3.23 -15.60
CA LEU A 887 -3.26 -2.60 -16.82
C LEU A 887 -3.89 -3.26 -18.05
N LYS A 888 -4.53 -2.44 -18.90
CA LYS A 888 -5.15 -2.86 -20.16
C LYS A 888 -4.20 -2.68 -21.33
N VAL A 889 -3.59 -1.50 -21.45
CA VAL A 889 -2.63 -1.19 -22.51
C VAL A 889 -1.64 -0.14 -22.05
N ARG A 890 -0.38 -0.28 -22.48
CA ARG A 890 0.70 0.68 -22.33
C ARG A 890 1.33 0.94 -23.70
N LYS A 891 1.37 2.20 -24.11
CA LYS A 891 1.99 2.65 -25.35
C LYS A 891 3.11 3.62 -25.02
N THR A 892 4.33 3.32 -25.47
CA THR A 892 5.50 4.18 -25.26
C THR A 892 5.85 4.87 -26.57
N TYR A 893 5.96 6.19 -26.53
CA TYR A 893 6.25 7.08 -27.64
C TYR A 893 7.60 7.78 -27.45
N GLU A 894 8.19 8.23 -28.56
CA GLU A 894 9.24 9.25 -28.54
C GLU A 894 8.66 10.57 -27.98
N VAL A 895 9.47 11.31 -27.22
CA VAL A 895 9.12 12.65 -26.73
C VAL A 895 9.77 13.69 -27.63
N PRO A 896 9.01 14.56 -28.29
CA PRO A 896 9.57 15.71 -29.00
C PRO A 896 10.24 16.68 -28.03
N SER A 897 11.40 17.25 -28.40
CA SER A 897 12.04 18.31 -27.61
C SER A 897 11.11 19.53 -27.51
N SER A 898 10.86 20.02 -26.30
CA SER A 898 10.06 21.23 -26.05
C SER A 898 10.75 22.17 -25.05
N PRO A 899 10.55 23.51 -25.14
CA PRO A 899 11.09 24.45 -24.16
C PRO A 899 10.63 24.17 -22.71
N ALA A 900 9.40 23.67 -22.53
CA ALA A 900 8.85 23.37 -21.20
C ALA A 900 9.58 22.20 -20.52
N LEU A 901 9.84 21.11 -21.25
CA LEU A 901 10.59 19.97 -20.71
C LEU A 901 12.05 20.33 -20.42
N LEU A 902 12.67 21.15 -21.27
CA LEU A 902 14.02 21.68 -21.03
C LEU A 902 14.09 22.54 -19.76
N ALA A 903 13.10 23.41 -19.56
CA ALA A 903 13.01 24.23 -18.35
C ALA A 903 12.76 23.37 -17.09
N SER A 904 11.89 22.36 -17.17
CA SER A 904 11.64 21.43 -16.07
C SER A 904 12.90 20.65 -15.69
N ALA A 905 13.62 20.10 -16.68
CA ALA A 905 14.89 19.41 -16.45
C ALA A 905 15.92 20.32 -15.75
N ALA A 906 16.03 21.58 -16.18
CA ALA A 906 16.92 22.56 -15.57
C ALA A 906 16.53 22.89 -14.12
N ALA A 907 15.24 23.07 -13.83
CA ALA A 907 14.74 23.33 -12.49
C ALA A 907 14.98 22.16 -11.54
N THR A 908 14.81 20.94 -12.03
CA THR A 908 15.02 19.71 -11.24
C THR A 908 16.49 19.52 -10.86
N ASN A 909 17.43 19.89 -11.73
CA ASN A 909 18.87 19.84 -11.42
C ASN A 909 19.28 20.75 -10.25
N ALA A 910 18.50 21.80 -9.96
CA ALA A 910 18.78 22.78 -8.91
C ALA A 910 17.97 22.55 -7.61
N LEU A 911 17.27 21.42 -7.49
CA LEU A 911 16.42 21.12 -6.34
C LEU A 911 17.22 20.99 -5.03
N ASP A 912 16.91 21.83 -4.05
CA ASP A 912 17.29 21.60 -2.66
C ASP A 912 16.24 20.72 -1.96
N PRO A 913 16.56 19.48 -1.53
CA PRO A 913 15.62 18.59 -0.83
C PRO A 913 15.10 19.15 0.48
N ARG A 914 15.77 20.14 1.06
CA ARG A 914 15.40 20.68 2.38
C ARG A 914 14.31 21.74 2.27
N THR A 915 13.99 22.21 1.06
CA THR A 915 13.01 23.28 0.86
C THR A 915 11.65 22.67 0.56
N VAL A 916 10.75 22.70 1.53
CA VAL A 916 9.46 21.99 1.49
C VAL A 916 8.56 22.50 0.36
N ALA A 917 8.58 23.81 0.09
CA ALA A 917 7.84 24.40 -1.02
C ALA A 917 8.22 23.80 -2.40
N LEU A 918 9.45 23.31 -2.56
CA LEU A 918 9.91 22.69 -3.81
C LEU A 918 9.41 21.25 -3.99
N HIS A 919 8.86 20.63 -2.94
CA HIS A 919 8.22 19.31 -3.01
C HIS A 919 6.72 19.39 -3.27
N SER A 920 6.12 20.59 -3.24
CA SER A 920 4.75 20.82 -3.70
C SER A 920 4.76 21.25 -5.17
N LEU A 921 4.05 20.50 -6.01
CA LEU A 921 3.76 20.83 -7.41
C LEU A 921 2.29 21.17 -7.61
N SER A 922 1.50 21.36 -6.56
CA SER A 922 0.06 21.60 -6.65
C SER A 922 -0.28 22.77 -7.59
N THR A 923 0.21 23.98 -7.30
CA THR A 923 -0.04 25.17 -8.15
C THR A 923 0.55 25.03 -9.55
N ALA A 924 1.73 24.44 -9.69
CA ALA A 924 2.37 24.24 -10.99
C ALA A 924 1.59 23.25 -11.87
N THR A 925 0.95 22.25 -11.26
CA THR A 925 0.17 21.21 -11.95
C THR A 925 -1.08 21.81 -12.59
N ARG A 926 -1.82 22.68 -11.90
CA ARG A 926 -3.06 23.29 -12.40
C ARG A 926 -2.88 24.02 -13.74
N GLY A 927 -1.74 24.67 -13.95
CA GLY A 927 -1.40 25.38 -15.20
C GLY A 927 -0.62 24.56 -16.23
N GLN A 928 -0.37 23.28 -15.98
CA GLN A 928 0.51 22.46 -16.79
C GLN A 928 -0.15 22.07 -18.13
N THR A 929 0.59 22.17 -19.23
CA THR A 929 0.15 21.66 -20.54
C THR A 929 0.41 20.16 -20.67
N LEU A 930 -0.47 19.43 -21.36
CA LEU A 930 -0.29 18.00 -21.60
C LEU A 930 0.91 17.70 -22.54
N PRO A 931 1.65 16.60 -22.31
CA PRO A 931 2.78 16.23 -23.15
C PRO A 931 2.30 15.75 -24.53
N SER A 932 3.08 16.07 -25.57
CA SER A 932 2.80 15.64 -26.94
C SER A 932 3.51 14.33 -27.28
N ALA A 933 2.80 13.40 -27.92
CA ALA A 933 3.36 12.14 -28.38
C ALA A 933 4.06 12.29 -29.74
N GLY A 934 5.29 11.78 -29.85
CA GLY A 934 5.98 11.57 -31.11
C GLY A 934 5.61 10.23 -31.77
N ARG A 935 6.59 9.56 -32.38
CA ARG A 935 6.39 8.25 -33.00
C ARG A 935 6.21 7.16 -31.93
N LEU A 936 5.33 6.18 -32.19
CA LEU A 936 5.20 5.01 -31.31
C LEU A 936 6.48 4.17 -31.36
N LEU A 937 7.01 3.81 -30.19
CA LEU A 937 8.17 2.94 -30.02
C LEU A 937 7.75 1.52 -29.66
N ARG A 938 6.84 1.40 -28.69
CA ARG A 938 6.46 0.12 -28.08
C ARG A 938 4.99 0.13 -27.68
N CYS A 939 4.34 -1.02 -27.79
CA CYS A 939 2.99 -1.24 -27.30
C CYS A 939 2.91 -2.59 -26.57
N GLU A 940 2.27 -2.58 -25.41
CA GLU A 940 1.93 -3.76 -24.62
C GLU A 940 0.45 -3.70 -24.24
N ASP A 941 -0.29 -4.78 -24.44
CA ASP A 941 -1.68 -4.89 -24.00
C ASP A 941 -1.94 -6.22 -23.30
N ALA A 942 -2.92 -6.21 -22.40
CA ALA A 942 -3.36 -7.38 -21.65
C ALA A 942 -4.89 -7.42 -21.62
N ALA A 943 -5.43 -8.58 -21.96
CA ALA A 943 -6.85 -8.87 -21.85
C ALA A 943 -7.11 -9.68 -20.58
N TRP A 944 -8.00 -9.17 -19.72
CA TRP A 944 -8.43 -9.81 -18.48
C TRP A 944 -9.90 -10.19 -18.52
N GLN A 945 -10.27 -11.18 -17.73
CA GLN A 945 -11.65 -11.65 -17.56
C GLN A 945 -11.92 -11.90 -16.07
N ALA A 946 -13.06 -11.42 -15.58
CA ALA A 946 -13.63 -11.88 -14.32
C ALA A 946 -14.66 -12.99 -14.59
N VAL A 947 -14.58 -14.07 -13.82
CA VAL A 947 -15.42 -15.26 -13.98
C VAL A 947 -16.13 -15.55 -12.66
N PRO A 948 -17.43 -15.25 -12.54
CA PRO A 948 -18.20 -15.56 -11.34
C PRO A 948 -18.27 -17.07 -11.10
N ASN A 949 -18.14 -17.48 -9.84
CA ASN A 949 -18.27 -18.88 -9.41
C ASN A 949 -19.71 -19.25 -9.03
N GLY A 950 -20.64 -18.28 -8.99
CA GLY A 950 -22.06 -18.48 -8.66
C GLY A 950 -22.39 -18.42 -7.16
N ASP A 951 -21.39 -18.19 -6.31
CA ASP A 951 -21.45 -18.15 -4.84
C ASP A 951 -21.12 -16.76 -4.26
N GLY A 952 -21.13 -15.73 -5.11
CA GLY A 952 -20.69 -14.38 -4.74
C GLY A 952 -19.18 -14.15 -4.85
N THR A 953 -18.40 -15.16 -5.26
CA THR A 953 -16.97 -15.02 -5.56
C THR A 953 -16.69 -15.03 -7.06
N ALA A 954 -15.54 -14.49 -7.47
CA ALA A 954 -15.08 -14.53 -8.84
C ALA A 954 -13.59 -14.91 -8.95
N PHE A 955 -13.23 -15.56 -10.04
CA PHE A 955 -11.85 -15.61 -10.47
C PHE A 955 -11.53 -14.42 -11.35
N VAL A 956 -10.36 -13.82 -11.17
CA VAL A 956 -9.78 -12.86 -12.10
C VAL A 956 -8.66 -13.56 -12.83
N ARG A 957 -8.66 -13.50 -14.17
CA ARG A 957 -7.63 -14.18 -14.96
C ARG A 957 -7.24 -13.41 -16.20
N LYS A 958 -5.97 -13.51 -16.56
CA LYS A 958 -5.44 -12.98 -17.81
C LYS A 958 -5.74 -13.97 -18.93
N VAL A 959 -6.39 -13.53 -20.00
CA VAL A 959 -6.78 -14.37 -21.14
C VAL A 959 -5.98 -14.07 -22.40
N GLY A 960 -5.29 -12.93 -22.46
CA GLY A 960 -4.41 -12.62 -23.58
C GLY A 960 -3.42 -11.50 -23.29
N GLU A 961 -2.34 -11.47 -24.06
CA GLU A 961 -1.30 -10.44 -24.06
C GLU A 961 -0.82 -10.19 -25.48
N GLY A 962 -0.52 -8.94 -25.81
CA GLY A 962 0.16 -8.55 -27.04
C GLY A 962 1.37 -7.66 -26.76
N LEU A 963 2.38 -7.78 -27.63
CA LEU A 963 3.62 -7.01 -27.54
C LEU A 963 4.10 -6.61 -28.93
N THR A 964 4.42 -5.32 -29.06
CA THR A 964 5.19 -4.73 -30.16
C THR A 964 6.40 -4.03 -29.55
N SER A 965 7.61 -4.59 -29.70
CA SER A 965 8.84 -4.05 -29.10
C SER A 965 9.53 -2.96 -29.93
N ALA A 966 9.24 -2.89 -31.23
CA ALA A 966 9.70 -1.85 -32.15
C ALA A 966 8.62 -1.60 -33.21
N ALA A 967 7.80 -0.56 -33.01
CA ALA A 967 6.71 -0.26 -33.91
C ALA A 967 7.21 0.31 -35.26
N GLY A 968 6.97 -0.40 -36.36
CA GLY A 968 7.12 0.09 -37.73
C GLY A 968 5.91 0.91 -38.17
N GLU A 969 5.83 1.24 -39.47
CA GLU A 969 4.71 2.02 -40.04
C GLU A 969 3.35 1.32 -39.82
N ASP A 970 3.28 0.00 -40.01
CA ASP A 970 2.06 -0.80 -39.87
C ASP A 970 1.56 -0.95 -38.42
N GLN A 971 2.42 -0.62 -37.44
CA GLN A 971 2.11 -0.64 -36.01
C GLN A 971 1.88 0.78 -35.46
N GLN A 972 2.07 1.84 -36.25
CA GLN A 972 1.76 3.19 -35.81
C GLN A 972 0.25 3.29 -35.53
N GLN A 973 -0.05 3.86 -34.37
CA GLN A 973 -1.40 3.93 -33.84
C GLN A 973 -1.52 5.11 -32.88
N GLY A 974 -2.73 5.65 -32.77
CA GLY A 974 -3.03 6.78 -31.92
C GLY A 974 -3.08 6.39 -30.44
N PRO A 975 -3.04 7.39 -29.54
CA PRO A 975 -3.19 7.16 -28.10
C PRO A 975 -4.51 6.48 -27.72
N GLU A 976 -5.60 6.76 -28.44
CA GLU A 976 -6.95 6.27 -28.14
C GLU A 976 -7.20 4.80 -28.54
N ASP A 977 -6.31 4.16 -29.30
CA ASP A 977 -6.54 2.77 -29.73
C ASP A 977 -6.60 1.80 -28.52
N PRO A 978 -7.62 0.93 -28.40
CA PRO A 978 -7.86 0.18 -27.16
C PRO A 978 -6.93 -1.02 -26.95
N ALA A 979 -6.07 -1.32 -27.91
CA ALA A 979 -5.20 -2.50 -27.95
C ALA A 979 -3.99 -2.26 -28.86
N CYS A 980 -3.02 -3.16 -28.87
CA CYS A 980 -1.89 -3.09 -29.78
C CYS A 980 -2.28 -3.52 -31.21
N ARG A 981 -2.08 -2.63 -32.18
CA ARG A 981 -2.24 -2.93 -33.61
C ARG A 981 -1.09 -3.83 -34.07
N ASN A 982 -1.45 -4.94 -34.70
CA ASN A 982 -0.51 -5.86 -35.34
C ASN A 982 0.66 -6.31 -34.44
N PRO A 983 0.40 -6.89 -33.25
CA PRO A 983 1.46 -7.24 -32.31
C PRO A 983 2.47 -8.21 -32.94
N SER A 984 3.74 -8.01 -32.60
CA SER A 984 4.84 -8.88 -33.01
C SER A 984 4.81 -10.23 -32.28
N LYS A 985 4.29 -10.23 -31.05
CA LYS A 985 4.05 -11.40 -30.21
C LYS A 985 2.66 -11.30 -29.59
N THR A 986 1.90 -12.39 -29.66
CA THR A 986 0.65 -12.57 -28.93
C THR A 986 0.72 -13.82 -28.09
N LEU A 987 0.18 -13.77 -26.87
CA LEU A 987 0.00 -14.92 -25.99
C LEU A 987 -1.48 -14.99 -25.61
N THR A 988 -2.12 -16.14 -25.79
CA THR A 988 -3.51 -16.37 -25.37
C THR A 988 -3.60 -17.55 -24.42
N TYR A 989 -4.46 -17.43 -23.42
CA TYR A 989 -4.70 -18.45 -22.41
C TYR A 989 -6.14 -18.93 -22.52
N GLY A 990 -6.37 -20.24 -22.48
CA GLY A 990 -7.69 -20.83 -22.67
C GLY A 990 -7.86 -22.16 -21.94
N GLU A 991 -9.05 -22.75 -22.04
CA GLU A 991 -9.38 -24.03 -21.39
C GLU A 991 -9.11 -24.00 -19.88
N PHE A 992 -9.46 -22.90 -19.22
CA PHE A 992 -9.34 -22.78 -17.77
C PHE A 992 -10.27 -23.74 -17.05
N ASP A 993 -9.76 -24.38 -16.00
CA ASP A 993 -10.53 -25.30 -15.17
C ASP A 993 -11.14 -24.63 -13.92
N ALA A 994 -11.74 -25.45 -13.04
CA ALA A 994 -12.38 -25.01 -11.79
C ALA A 994 -11.40 -24.40 -10.75
N PHE A 995 -10.09 -24.51 -10.95
CA PHE A 995 -9.05 -23.92 -10.08
C PHE A 995 -8.41 -22.68 -10.71
N ASN A 996 -9.00 -22.14 -11.79
CA ASN A 996 -8.50 -20.99 -12.54
C ASN A 996 -7.12 -21.20 -13.19
N LEU A 997 -6.79 -22.45 -13.53
CA LEU A 997 -5.52 -22.77 -14.18
C LEU A 997 -5.74 -23.00 -15.68
N PRO A 998 -4.93 -22.40 -16.58
CA PRO A 998 -5.10 -22.55 -18.01
C PRO A 998 -4.69 -23.95 -18.47
N GLY A 999 -5.57 -24.60 -19.24
CA GLY A 999 -5.27 -25.85 -19.96
C GLY A 999 -4.52 -25.60 -21.27
N THR A 1000 -4.61 -24.40 -21.85
CA THR A 1000 -3.90 -24.03 -23.08
C THR A 1000 -3.22 -22.67 -22.98
N GLU A 1001 -2.02 -22.58 -23.56
CA GLU A 1001 -1.31 -21.32 -23.81
C GLU A 1001 -0.85 -21.29 -25.26
N THR A 1002 -1.28 -20.31 -26.06
CA THR A 1002 -0.86 -20.19 -27.46
C THR A 1002 0.00 -18.96 -27.67
N VAL A 1003 1.25 -19.18 -28.09
CA VAL A 1003 2.19 -18.13 -28.48
C VAL A 1003 2.16 -17.99 -30.00
N VAL A 1004 1.88 -16.80 -30.50
CA VAL A 1004 2.02 -16.43 -31.91
C VAL A 1004 3.12 -15.39 -32.03
N ILE A 1005 4.15 -15.69 -32.80
CA ILE A 1005 5.17 -14.73 -33.25
C ILE A 1005 4.94 -14.44 -34.72
N ARG A 1006 4.75 -13.18 -35.07
CA ARG A 1006 4.55 -12.77 -36.46
C ARG A 1006 5.87 -12.85 -37.24
N ALA A 1007 5.79 -13.09 -38.54
CA ALA A 1007 6.93 -12.90 -39.43
C ALA A 1007 7.36 -11.43 -39.45
N MET A 1008 8.67 -11.17 -39.40
CA MET A 1008 9.21 -9.81 -39.32
C MET A 1008 10.27 -9.56 -40.40
N PRO A 1009 10.27 -8.38 -41.04
CA PRO A 1009 11.37 -7.97 -41.90
C PRO A 1009 12.68 -7.89 -41.11
N ALA A 1010 13.76 -8.36 -41.71
CA ALA A 1010 15.13 -8.25 -41.22
C ALA A 1010 15.97 -7.39 -42.20
N PRO A 1011 17.15 -6.91 -41.79
CA PRO A 1011 18.06 -6.20 -42.69
C PRO A 1011 18.34 -6.98 -43.98
N LEU A 1012 18.65 -6.26 -45.06
CA LEU A 1012 18.97 -6.82 -46.39
C LEU A 1012 17.80 -7.51 -47.11
N GLY A 1013 16.55 -7.17 -46.77
CA GLY A 1013 15.35 -7.74 -47.42
C GLY A 1013 15.05 -9.18 -47.04
N LEU A 1014 15.64 -9.67 -45.94
CA LEU A 1014 15.35 -10.98 -45.38
C LEU A 1014 14.07 -10.91 -44.52
N THR A 1015 13.40 -12.05 -44.33
CA THR A 1015 12.24 -12.15 -43.42
C THR A 1015 12.54 -13.22 -42.38
N VAL A 1016 12.46 -12.87 -41.10
CA VAL A 1016 12.43 -13.85 -40.01
C VAL A 1016 11.03 -14.48 -40.01
N PRO A 1017 10.91 -15.80 -40.25
CA PRO A 1017 9.61 -16.44 -40.31
C PRO A 1017 8.94 -16.45 -38.93
N GLY A 1018 7.64 -16.16 -38.91
CA GLY A 1018 6.81 -16.28 -37.71
C GLY A 1018 6.52 -17.74 -37.37
N PHE A 1019 5.95 -17.98 -36.19
CA PHE A 1019 5.49 -19.29 -35.77
C PHE A 1019 4.29 -19.19 -34.82
N THR A 1020 3.50 -20.26 -34.77
CA THR A 1020 2.47 -20.47 -33.75
C THR A 1020 2.78 -21.74 -32.98
N ARG A 1021 2.79 -21.65 -31.65
CA ARG A 1021 2.96 -22.79 -30.75
C ARG A 1021 1.88 -22.80 -29.69
N THR A 1022 1.25 -23.94 -29.50
CA THR A 1022 0.27 -24.16 -28.44
C THR A 1022 0.85 -25.11 -27.41
N ILE A 1023 0.86 -24.70 -26.16
CA ILE A 1023 1.15 -25.52 -25.01
C ILE A 1023 -0.19 -26.03 -24.48
N ARG A 1024 -0.35 -27.35 -24.33
CA ARG A 1024 -1.46 -27.98 -23.62
C ARG A 1024 -0.97 -28.53 -22.29
N THR A 1025 -1.67 -28.26 -21.21
CA THR A 1025 -1.34 -28.71 -19.86
C THR A 1025 -2.50 -29.51 -19.27
N ASP A 1026 -2.23 -30.76 -18.89
CA ASP A 1026 -3.18 -31.63 -18.17
C ASP A 1026 -2.76 -31.72 -16.69
N TYR A 1027 -3.70 -31.50 -15.77
CA TYR A 1027 -3.48 -31.53 -14.33
C TYR A 1027 -4.11 -32.76 -13.63
N GLN A 1028 -4.92 -33.57 -14.33
CA GLN A 1028 -5.85 -34.51 -13.71
C GLN A 1028 -5.16 -35.60 -12.86
N ALA A 1029 -4.15 -36.28 -13.41
CA ALA A 1029 -3.48 -37.38 -12.70
C ALA A 1029 -2.69 -36.88 -11.47
N SER A 1030 -2.02 -35.74 -11.59
CA SER A 1030 -1.24 -35.14 -10.50
C SER A 1030 -2.14 -34.65 -9.39
N ARG A 1031 -3.28 -34.04 -9.71
CA ARG A 1031 -4.29 -33.65 -8.71
C ARG A 1031 -4.84 -34.85 -7.95
N ALA A 1032 -5.14 -35.94 -8.64
CA ALA A 1032 -5.61 -37.16 -7.97
C ALA A 1032 -4.53 -37.72 -7.02
N ALA A 1033 -3.27 -37.72 -7.45
CA ALA A 1033 -2.15 -38.20 -6.63
C ALA A 1033 -1.82 -37.29 -5.43
N LEU A 1034 -2.01 -35.98 -5.58
CA LEU A 1034 -1.62 -34.97 -4.58
C LEU A 1034 -2.79 -34.37 -3.80
N ALA A 1035 -4.02 -34.87 -3.99
CA ALA A 1035 -5.21 -34.42 -3.28
C ALA A 1035 -5.05 -34.36 -1.74
N PRO A 1036 -4.37 -35.33 -1.06
CA PRO A 1036 -4.15 -35.26 0.39
C PRO A 1036 -3.29 -34.08 0.85
N LEU A 1037 -2.51 -33.46 -0.06
CA LEU A 1037 -1.67 -32.30 0.20
C LEU A 1037 -2.33 -30.98 -0.23
N GLY A 1038 -3.53 -31.03 -0.83
CA GLY A 1038 -4.22 -29.84 -1.35
C GLY A 1038 -3.57 -29.21 -2.59
N ILE A 1039 -2.62 -29.90 -3.25
CA ILE A 1039 -1.92 -29.36 -4.42
C ILE A 1039 -2.80 -29.49 -5.67
N VAL A 1040 -3.13 -28.35 -6.29
CA VAL A 1040 -3.99 -28.30 -7.47
C VAL A 1040 -3.31 -27.72 -8.71
N ASN A 1041 -2.13 -27.12 -8.58
CA ASN A 1041 -1.39 -26.49 -9.68
C ASN A 1041 -0.32 -27.37 -10.34
N ALA A 1042 -0.13 -28.61 -9.86
CA ALA A 1042 0.85 -29.54 -10.42
C ALA A 1042 0.38 -30.13 -11.77
N ALA A 1043 1.15 -29.90 -12.84
CA ALA A 1043 0.88 -30.45 -14.16
C ALA A 1043 1.28 -31.93 -14.25
N SER A 1044 0.44 -32.78 -14.83
CA SER A 1044 0.68 -34.20 -15.14
C SER A 1044 1.38 -34.38 -16.49
N GLU A 1045 0.94 -33.63 -17.49
CA GLU A 1045 1.53 -33.64 -18.82
C GLU A 1045 1.50 -32.22 -19.41
N ARG A 1046 2.55 -31.85 -20.15
CA ARG A 1046 2.62 -30.64 -20.96
C ARG A 1046 3.05 -30.98 -22.37
N SER A 1047 2.22 -30.69 -23.37
CA SER A 1047 2.54 -30.91 -24.78
C SER A 1047 2.74 -29.60 -25.51
N ILE A 1048 3.80 -29.46 -26.32
CA ILE A 1048 4.03 -28.32 -27.21
C ILE A 1048 3.67 -28.75 -28.63
N LEU A 1049 2.75 -28.03 -29.27
CA LEU A 1049 2.21 -28.32 -30.59
C LEU A 1049 2.49 -27.18 -31.59
N THR A 1050 2.53 -27.52 -32.88
CA THR A 1050 2.44 -26.60 -34.01
C THR A 1050 1.36 -27.11 -34.96
N GLY A 1051 0.21 -26.42 -35.00
CA GLY A 1051 -1.02 -27.01 -35.55
C GLY A 1051 -1.40 -28.25 -34.72
N ASP A 1052 -1.74 -29.35 -35.40
CA ASP A 1052 -2.04 -30.63 -34.73
C ASP A 1052 -0.80 -31.49 -34.48
N ARG A 1053 0.39 -31.03 -34.92
CA ARG A 1053 1.64 -31.78 -34.75
C ARG A 1053 2.25 -31.51 -33.38
N VAL A 1054 2.45 -32.57 -32.59
CA VAL A 1054 3.21 -32.53 -31.33
C VAL A 1054 4.71 -32.41 -31.63
N LEU A 1055 5.35 -31.36 -31.10
CA LEU A 1055 6.80 -31.17 -31.17
C LEU A 1055 7.50 -31.84 -29.99
N SER A 1056 6.94 -31.65 -28.80
CA SER A 1056 7.42 -32.29 -27.58
C SER A 1056 6.28 -32.54 -26.61
N ARG A 1057 6.47 -33.54 -25.75
CA ARG A 1057 5.57 -33.87 -24.65
C ARG A 1057 6.40 -34.10 -23.41
N GLU A 1058 6.02 -33.46 -22.33
CA GLU A 1058 6.62 -33.64 -21.01
C GLU A 1058 5.61 -34.31 -20.09
N ARG A 1059 6.00 -35.39 -19.41
CA ARG A 1059 5.21 -36.02 -18.35
C ARG A 1059 5.89 -35.83 -17.02
N PHE A 1060 5.09 -35.58 -15.99
CA PHE A 1060 5.54 -35.33 -14.63
C PHE A 1060 4.96 -36.37 -13.69
N THR A 1061 5.76 -36.84 -12.75
CA THR A 1061 5.33 -37.70 -11.65
C THR A 1061 5.83 -37.11 -10.37
N TYR A 1062 4.94 -36.90 -9.42
CA TYR A 1062 5.22 -36.28 -8.13
C TYR A 1062 5.29 -37.34 -7.02
N LEU A 1063 5.91 -36.96 -5.91
CA LEU A 1063 6.12 -37.81 -4.74
C LEU A 1063 5.23 -37.31 -3.59
N PRO A 1064 4.05 -37.91 -3.33
CA PRO A 1064 3.15 -37.45 -2.27
C PRO A 1064 3.80 -37.47 -0.88
N ASP A 1065 4.68 -38.44 -0.62
CA ASP A 1065 5.38 -38.57 0.67
C ASP A 1065 6.51 -37.55 0.86
N ASN A 1066 6.88 -36.80 -0.19
CA ASN A 1066 7.85 -35.71 -0.17
C ASN A 1066 7.16 -34.40 -0.58
N GLY A 1067 6.02 -34.08 0.05
CA GLY A 1067 5.33 -32.79 -0.14
C GLY A 1067 4.91 -32.51 -1.58
N GLY A 1068 4.71 -33.56 -2.39
CA GLY A 1068 4.33 -33.42 -3.79
C GLY A 1068 5.43 -32.86 -4.69
N ARG A 1069 6.71 -33.01 -4.31
CA ARG A 1069 7.85 -32.62 -5.15
C ARG A 1069 7.92 -33.47 -6.43
N LEU A 1070 8.51 -32.90 -7.48
CA LEU A 1070 8.64 -33.55 -8.78
C LEU A 1070 9.68 -34.69 -8.73
N GLY A 1071 9.23 -35.94 -8.67
CA GLY A 1071 10.11 -37.12 -8.62
C GLY A 1071 10.60 -37.60 -9.99
N ARG A 1072 9.82 -37.40 -11.06
CA ARG A 1072 10.24 -37.77 -12.41
C ARG A 1072 9.68 -36.79 -13.44
N ARG A 1073 10.52 -36.41 -14.40
CA ARG A 1073 10.16 -35.69 -15.61
C ARG A 1073 10.63 -36.47 -16.83
N ALA A 1074 9.74 -36.76 -17.77
CA ALA A 1074 10.07 -37.42 -19.03
C ALA A 1074 9.71 -36.51 -20.21
N LEU A 1075 10.72 -36.04 -20.94
CA LEU A 1075 10.57 -35.21 -22.14
C LEU A 1075 10.72 -36.07 -23.39
N GLU A 1076 9.61 -36.29 -24.09
CA GLU A 1076 9.56 -36.88 -25.42
C GLU A 1076 9.70 -35.77 -26.47
N VAL A 1077 10.73 -35.80 -27.30
CA VAL A 1077 10.93 -34.89 -28.44
C VAL A 1077 10.66 -35.67 -29.74
N PHE A 1078 9.75 -35.16 -30.57
CA PHE A 1078 9.34 -35.82 -31.80
C PHE A 1078 10.14 -35.27 -33.00
N SER A 1079 10.65 -36.17 -33.84
CA SER A 1079 11.41 -35.79 -35.03
C SER A 1079 10.52 -35.08 -36.06
N ALA A 1080 10.99 -33.93 -36.58
CA ALA A 1080 10.36 -33.24 -37.70
C ALA A 1080 10.66 -33.89 -39.07
N LEU A 1081 11.63 -34.81 -39.15
CA LEU A 1081 12.05 -35.49 -40.37
C LEU A 1081 11.17 -36.73 -40.61
N THR A 1082 10.39 -36.72 -41.69
CA THR A 1082 9.55 -37.84 -42.15
C THR A 1082 10.24 -38.74 -43.16
N GLN A 1083 11.32 -38.26 -43.80
CA GLN A 1083 12.19 -39.01 -44.69
C GLN A 1083 13.65 -38.69 -44.35
N VAL A 1084 14.47 -39.73 -44.23
CA VAL A 1084 15.89 -39.61 -43.89
C VAL A 1084 16.70 -40.41 -44.92
N PRO A 1085 17.82 -39.90 -45.44
CA PRO A 1085 18.67 -40.64 -46.38
C PRO A 1085 19.02 -42.03 -45.82
N ALA A 1086 19.12 -43.04 -46.69
CA ALA A 1086 19.38 -44.43 -46.27
C ALA A 1086 20.60 -44.59 -45.35
N ALA A 1087 21.62 -43.73 -45.52
CA ALA A 1087 22.83 -43.70 -44.70
C ALA A 1087 22.60 -43.25 -43.23
N LEU A 1088 21.49 -42.58 -42.94
CA LEU A 1088 21.12 -42.06 -41.63
C LEU A 1088 19.86 -42.73 -41.06
N ALA A 1089 19.23 -43.66 -41.81
CA ALA A 1089 18.01 -44.35 -41.40
C ALA A 1089 18.19 -45.18 -40.11
N SER A 1090 19.39 -45.72 -39.87
CA SER A 1090 19.72 -46.46 -38.64
C SER A 1090 19.94 -45.56 -37.41
N LEU A 1091 20.14 -44.25 -37.61
CA LEU A 1091 20.32 -43.26 -36.54
C LEU A 1091 19.06 -42.41 -36.31
N HIS A 1092 18.05 -42.55 -37.17
CA HIS A 1092 16.79 -41.85 -37.05
C HIS A 1092 15.86 -42.55 -36.05
N SER A 1093 15.45 -41.81 -35.01
CA SER A 1093 14.34 -42.21 -34.16
C SER A 1093 13.16 -41.28 -34.39
N ALA A 1094 11.96 -41.85 -34.48
CA ALA A 1094 10.72 -41.08 -34.58
C ALA A 1094 10.49 -40.20 -33.32
N THR A 1095 10.96 -40.67 -32.16
CA THR A 1095 10.86 -39.98 -30.87
C THR A 1095 12.13 -40.21 -30.06
N HIS A 1096 12.58 -39.18 -29.34
CA HIS A 1096 13.67 -39.28 -28.38
C HIS A 1096 13.15 -38.92 -26.99
N THR A 1097 13.26 -39.84 -26.03
CA THR A 1097 12.83 -39.61 -24.64
C THR A 1097 14.03 -39.28 -23.78
N LEU A 1098 13.92 -38.18 -23.02
CA LEU A 1098 14.87 -37.74 -22.01
C LEU A 1098 14.18 -37.81 -20.66
N THR A 1099 14.53 -38.79 -19.82
CA THR A 1099 14.05 -38.85 -18.44
C THR A 1099 15.02 -38.14 -17.51
N LYS A 1100 14.48 -37.38 -16.56
CA LYS A 1100 15.15 -37.00 -15.32
C LYS A 1100 14.35 -37.54 -14.14
N THR A 1101 15.02 -38.21 -13.22
CA THR A 1101 14.45 -38.68 -11.94
C THR A 1101 15.14 -37.94 -10.80
N MET A 1102 14.36 -37.50 -9.83
CA MET A 1102 14.79 -36.71 -8.69
C MET A 1102 14.40 -37.42 -7.40
N ALA A 1103 15.30 -37.43 -6.42
CA ALA A 1103 14.99 -37.89 -5.07
C ALA A 1103 15.23 -36.77 -4.07
N TYR A 1104 14.42 -36.75 -3.03
CA TYR A 1104 14.42 -35.71 -2.01
C TYR A 1104 14.65 -36.30 -0.64
N ASP A 1105 15.23 -35.52 0.26
CA ASP A 1105 15.16 -35.83 1.69
C ASP A 1105 13.79 -35.47 2.27
N ARG A 1106 13.63 -35.71 3.58
CA ARG A 1106 12.38 -35.43 4.31
C ARG A 1106 12.03 -33.94 4.45
N PHE A 1107 12.97 -33.04 4.16
CA PHE A 1107 12.78 -31.59 4.21
C PHE A 1107 12.54 -30.99 2.81
N GLY A 1108 12.46 -31.84 1.78
CA GLY A 1108 12.26 -31.42 0.40
C GLY A 1108 13.53 -30.93 -0.30
N ASN A 1109 14.72 -31.20 0.24
CA ASN A 1109 15.97 -30.92 -0.49
C ASN A 1109 16.21 -31.97 -1.57
N LEU A 1110 16.65 -31.54 -2.75
CA LEU A 1110 17.04 -32.45 -3.82
C LEU A 1110 18.37 -33.14 -3.46
N VAL A 1111 18.35 -34.45 -3.19
CA VAL A 1111 19.53 -35.23 -2.78
C VAL A 1111 20.13 -36.05 -3.92
N SER A 1112 19.37 -36.34 -4.98
CA SER A 1112 19.93 -36.97 -6.16
C SER A 1112 19.14 -36.64 -7.42
N MET A 1113 19.83 -36.63 -8.55
CA MET A 1113 19.25 -36.55 -9.88
C MET A 1113 19.85 -37.64 -10.77
N ALA A 1114 19.02 -38.32 -11.56
CA ALA A 1114 19.40 -39.38 -12.49
C ALA A 1114 18.75 -39.17 -13.85
N ASP A 1115 19.34 -39.74 -14.91
CA ASP A 1115 18.74 -39.86 -16.24
C ASP A 1115 18.52 -41.32 -16.64
N ASP A 1116 18.23 -41.57 -17.93
CA ASP A 1116 18.01 -42.92 -18.47
C ASP A 1116 19.26 -43.82 -18.44
N VAL A 1117 20.45 -43.26 -18.24
CA VAL A 1117 21.73 -43.98 -18.22
C VAL A 1117 22.15 -44.29 -16.79
N GLY A 1118 21.86 -43.40 -15.84
CA GLY A 1118 22.15 -43.62 -14.44
C GLY A 1118 22.08 -42.34 -13.61
N GLN A 1119 22.57 -42.41 -12.38
CA GLN A 1119 22.59 -41.23 -11.50
C GLN A 1119 23.63 -40.21 -12.00
N LEU A 1120 23.23 -38.95 -12.12
CA LEU A 1120 24.03 -37.84 -12.62
C LEU A 1120 24.73 -37.09 -11.49
N GLU A 1121 23.94 -36.75 -10.46
CA GLU A 1121 24.39 -35.92 -9.35
C GLU A 1121 23.82 -36.44 -8.03
N ALA A 1122 24.58 -36.26 -6.95
CA ALA A 1122 24.17 -36.59 -5.59
C ALA A 1122 24.61 -35.48 -4.64
N VAL A 1123 23.77 -35.13 -3.65
CA VAL A 1123 24.08 -34.17 -2.61
C VAL A 1123 23.73 -34.75 -1.26
N THR A 1124 24.64 -34.59 -0.31
CA THR A 1124 24.37 -34.88 1.10
C THR A 1124 24.22 -33.57 1.85
N PHE A 1125 23.22 -33.50 2.71
CA PHE A 1125 23.01 -32.39 3.63
C PHE A 1125 23.39 -32.83 5.04
N ASP A 1126 23.52 -31.88 5.95
CA ASP A 1126 23.58 -32.18 7.38
C ASP A 1126 22.28 -32.80 7.90
N GLU A 1127 22.30 -33.28 9.14
CA GLU A 1127 21.16 -33.99 9.75
C GLU A 1127 19.86 -33.16 9.82
N THR A 1128 19.95 -31.83 9.74
CA THR A 1128 18.80 -30.91 9.73
C THR A 1128 18.37 -30.49 8.33
N GLY A 1129 19.07 -30.95 7.29
CA GLY A 1129 18.78 -30.65 5.89
C GLY A 1129 19.05 -29.20 5.48
N THR A 1130 19.86 -28.43 6.20
CA THR A 1130 20.02 -26.99 5.95
C THR A 1130 21.28 -26.67 5.17
N LEU A 1131 22.40 -27.34 5.48
CA LEU A 1131 23.68 -27.08 4.83
C LEU A 1131 24.10 -28.26 3.95
N PRO A 1132 24.48 -28.04 2.67
CA PRO A 1132 25.01 -29.10 1.83
C PRO A 1132 26.45 -29.45 2.27
N LEU A 1133 26.70 -30.72 2.61
CA LEU A 1133 28.00 -31.24 3.05
C LEU A 1133 28.85 -31.80 1.91
N SER A 1134 28.23 -32.40 0.90
CA SER A 1134 28.95 -32.85 -0.29
C SER A 1134 28.08 -32.78 -1.54
N HIS A 1135 28.69 -32.41 -2.67
CA HIS A 1135 28.10 -32.51 -4.00
C HIS A 1135 28.96 -33.40 -4.88
N THR A 1136 28.37 -34.47 -5.40
CA THR A 1136 29.04 -35.46 -6.25
C THR A 1136 28.44 -35.40 -7.65
N ARG A 1137 29.28 -35.18 -8.66
CA ARG A 1137 28.93 -35.46 -10.06
C ARG A 1137 29.46 -36.84 -10.44
N LEU A 1138 28.57 -37.74 -10.80
CA LEU A 1138 28.89 -39.13 -11.03
C LEU A 1138 29.38 -39.32 -12.47
N SER A 1139 30.40 -40.17 -12.63
CA SER A 1139 31.07 -40.42 -13.92
C SER A 1139 30.46 -41.57 -14.72
N GLY A 1140 29.67 -42.43 -14.06
CA GLY A 1140 29.16 -43.68 -14.62
C GLY A 1140 30.20 -44.79 -14.81
N ARG A 1141 31.48 -44.57 -14.46
CA ARG A 1141 32.59 -45.53 -14.64
C ARG A 1141 33.11 -46.17 -13.34
N GLY A 1142 32.64 -45.72 -12.18
CA GLY A 1142 33.00 -46.20 -10.84
C GLY A 1142 33.36 -45.06 -9.89
N ALA A 1143 33.29 -45.31 -8.56
CA ALA A 1143 33.45 -44.30 -7.51
C ALA A 1143 34.77 -43.51 -7.57
N ASP A 1144 35.84 -44.12 -8.11
CA ASP A 1144 37.15 -43.49 -8.25
C ASP A 1144 37.19 -42.36 -9.30
N PHE A 1145 36.21 -42.31 -10.21
CA PHE A 1145 36.11 -41.30 -11.27
C PHE A 1145 35.08 -40.21 -10.97
N ASP A 1146 34.35 -40.34 -9.86
CA ASP A 1146 33.30 -39.40 -9.48
C ASP A 1146 33.90 -38.07 -8.98
N GLN A 1147 33.34 -36.97 -9.44
CA GLN A 1147 33.78 -35.64 -9.07
C GLN A 1147 33.08 -35.21 -7.78
N VAL A 1148 33.72 -35.50 -6.65
CA VAL A 1148 33.21 -35.15 -5.32
C VAL A 1148 33.75 -33.79 -4.89
N THR A 1149 32.85 -32.88 -4.53
CA THR A 1149 33.15 -31.64 -3.81
C THR A 1149 32.61 -31.77 -2.38
N ARG A 1150 33.45 -31.64 -1.37
CA ARG A 1150 33.03 -31.63 0.05
C ARG A 1150 33.11 -30.21 0.60
N MET A 1151 32.14 -29.82 1.42
CA MET A 1151 32.06 -28.54 2.11
C MET A 1151 32.22 -28.76 3.63
N ALA A 1152 32.98 -27.88 4.28
CA ALA A 1152 33.07 -27.80 5.74
C ALA A 1152 32.65 -26.40 6.19
N TYR A 1153 31.92 -26.33 7.30
CA TYR A 1153 31.33 -25.10 7.86
C TYR A 1153 31.86 -24.77 9.27
N ASP A 1154 33.02 -25.34 9.64
CA ASP A 1154 33.70 -25.16 10.93
C ASP A 1154 34.42 -23.80 11.07
N GLY A 1155 34.08 -22.84 10.21
CA GLY A 1155 34.62 -21.48 10.25
C GLY A 1155 33.78 -20.55 11.12
N PRO A 1156 34.22 -19.29 11.26
CA PRO A 1156 33.53 -18.30 12.10
C PRO A 1156 32.12 -17.92 11.58
N ARG A 1157 31.81 -18.23 10.32
CA ARG A 1157 30.49 -18.05 9.71
C ARG A 1157 29.86 -19.40 9.42
N ALA A 1158 29.04 -19.90 10.35
CA ALA A 1158 28.45 -21.23 10.30
C ALA A 1158 27.57 -21.49 9.06
N GLU A 1159 27.06 -20.42 8.43
CA GLU A 1159 26.25 -20.49 7.21
C GLU A 1159 27.08 -20.57 5.92
N SER A 1160 28.37 -20.24 5.99
CA SER A 1160 29.26 -20.13 4.84
C SER A 1160 30.33 -21.22 4.88
N PRO A 1161 30.66 -21.87 3.76
CA PRO A 1161 31.65 -22.93 3.76
C PRO A 1161 33.05 -22.36 4.06
N ALA A 1162 33.66 -22.76 5.17
CA ALA A 1162 35.02 -22.40 5.57
C ALA A 1162 36.07 -23.09 4.69
N ALA A 1163 35.77 -24.30 4.22
CA ALA A 1163 36.60 -25.02 3.27
C ALA A 1163 35.78 -25.81 2.26
N LYS A 1164 36.33 -25.96 1.05
CA LYS A 1164 35.85 -26.88 0.03
C LYS A 1164 36.99 -27.78 -0.45
N ARG A 1165 36.77 -29.08 -0.49
CA ARG A 1165 37.70 -30.03 -1.13
C ARG A 1165 37.11 -30.45 -2.47
N GLY A 1166 37.74 -30.00 -3.56
CA GLY A 1166 37.29 -30.31 -4.92
C GLY A 1166 37.71 -31.71 -5.40
N PRO A 1167 37.26 -32.11 -6.61
CA PRO A 1167 37.49 -33.45 -7.17
C PRO A 1167 38.95 -33.87 -7.30
N LEU A 1168 39.85 -32.91 -7.50
CA LEU A 1168 41.29 -33.15 -7.64
C LEU A 1168 42.02 -33.24 -6.28
N GLY A 1169 41.28 -33.30 -5.17
CA GLY A 1169 41.83 -33.34 -3.82
C GLY A 1169 42.35 -32.00 -3.30
N VAL A 1170 42.30 -30.94 -4.12
CA VAL A 1170 42.65 -29.56 -3.75
C VAL A 1170 41.67 -29.07 -2.69
N ALA A 1171 42.20 -28.71 -1.53
CA ALA A 1171 41.44 -28.03 -0.48
C ALA A 1171 41.53 -26.53 -0.73
N VAL A 1172 40.38 -25.85 -0.77
CA VAL A 1172 40.26 -24.40 -0.87
C VAL A 1172 39.67 -23.92 0.43
N THR A 1173 40.35 -23.04 1.16
CA THR A 1173 39.82 -22.39 2.37
C THR A 1173 39.34 -20.98 2.02
N TYR A 1174 38.28 -20.55 2.70
CA TYR A 1174 37.65 -19.27 2.49
C TYR A 1174 37.66 -18.47 3.79
N ASP A 1175 38.06 -17.21 3.69
CA ASP A 1175 37.91 -16.24 4.77
C ASP A 1175 36.81 -15.25 4.38
N TYR A 1176 35.93 -14.96 5.33
CA TYR A 1176 34.83 -14.02 5.17
C TYR A 1176 34.97 -12.88 6.17
N ASP A 1177 34.50 -11.71 5.79
CA ASP A 1177 34.34 -10.62 6.74
C ASP A 1177 32.99 -10.69 7.48
N SER A 1178 32.74 -9.75 8.40
CA SER A 1178 31.52 -9.75 9.21
C SER A 1178 30.24 -9.46 8.41
N LEU A 1179 30.33 -8.97 7.17
CA LEU A 1179 29.21 -8.82 6.23
C LEU A 1179 28.98 -10.06 5.35
N GLY A 1180 29.83 -11.08 5.48
CA GLY A 1180 29.76 -12.31 4.68
C GLY A 1180 30.39 -12.17 3.31
N ARG A 1181 31.17 -11.11 3.07
CA ARG A 1181 31.91 -10.95 1.83
C ARG A 1181 33.16 -11.81 1.92
N LYS A 1182 33.44 -12.59 0.88
CA LYS A 1182 34.66 -13.38 0.79
C LYS A 1182 35.86 -12.44 0.64
N ILE A 1183 36.77 -12.45 1.60
CA ILE A 1183 37.98 -11.61 1.62
C ILE A 1183 39.24 -12.35 1.20
N ALA A 1184 39.29 -13.67 1.37
CA ALA A 1184 40.38 -14.49 0.87
C ALA A 1184 39.92 -15.87 0.40
N GLU A 1185 40.67 -16.41 -0.55
CA GLU A 1185 40.54 -17.77 -1.05
C GLU A 1185 41.94 -18.36 -1.17
N ARG A 1186 42.21 -19.49 -0.50
CA ARG A 1186 43.54 -20.12 -0.50
C ARG A 1186 43.43 -21.55 -0.96
N SER A 1187 44.14 -21.90 -2.02
CA SER A 1187 44.22 -23.27 -2.52
C SER A 1187 45.42 -24.00 -1.93
N HIS A 1188 45.20 -25.18 -1.39
CA HIS A 1188 46.22 -26.07 -0.84
C HIS A 1188 46.24 -27.36 -1.67
N LEU A 1189 47.32 -27.52 -2.44
CA LEU A 1189 47.62 -28.78 -3.09
C LEU A 1189 48.11 -29.78 -2.03
N PRO A 1190 47.64 -31.04 -2.02
CA PRO A 1190 48.20 -32.05 -1.15
C PRO A 1190 49.71 -32.15 -1.41
N ARG A 1191 50.54 -31.95 -0.38
CA ARG A 1191 51.98 -32.26 -0.48
C ARG A 1191 52.09 -33.75 -0.80
N ASN A 1192 52.79 -34.07 -1.88
CA ASN A 1192 53.06 -35.44 -2.32
C ASN A 1192 53.69 -36.27 -1.19
N GLU A 1193 52.89 -37.06 -0.47
CA GLU A 1193 53.37 -38.30 0.12
C GLU A 1193 53.13 -39.43 -0.88
N ALA A 1194 54.25 -39.83 -1.49
CA ALA A 1194 54.52 -41.06 -2.23
C ALA A 1194 53.31 -41.85 -2.79
N ARG A 1195 53.03 -41.67 -4.09
CA ARG A 1195 52.50 -42.76 -4.93
C ARG A 1195 53.59 -43.29 -5.87
N PRO A 1196 53.70 -44.62 -6.08
CA PRO A 1196 54.71 -45.21 -6.95
C PRO A 1196 54.42 -44.91 -8.42
N ARG A 1197 55.48 -44.63 -9.17
CA ARG A 1197 55.48 -44.24 -10.59
C ARG A 1197 54.77 -45.28 -11.48
N PRO A 1198 53.87 -44.88 -12.40
CA PRO A 1198 53.62 -45.64 -13.60
C PRO A 1198 54.66 -45.28 -14.68
N VAL A 1199 55.16 -46.32 -15.35
CA VAL A 1199 56.10 -46.25 -16.47
C VAL A 1199 55.44 -45.53 -17.65
N VAL A 1200 56.06 -44.46 -18.14
CA VAL A 1200 55.70 -43.80 -19.40
C VAL A 1200 56.81 -44.06 -20.42
N GLY A 1201 56.45 -44.66 -21.55
CA GLY A 1201 57.28 -44.71 -22.75
C GLY A 1201 57.20 -43.40 -23.53
N HIS A 1202 58.39 -42.86 -23.84
CA HIS A 1202 58.73 -41.64 -24.61
C HIS A 1202 58.05 -41.54 -26.00
N ALA A 1203 57.91 -40.37 -26.66
CA ALA A 1203 58.91 -39.30 -26.90
C ALA A 1203 58.23 -37.94 -27.25
N ARG A 1204 58.70 -36.80 -26.69
CA ARG A 1204 59.53 -35.70 -27.28
C ARG A 1204 58.79 -34.86 -28.35
N ASP A 1205 58.69 -33.52 -28.28
CA ASP A 1205 59.76 -32.50 -28.13
C ASP A 1205 59.31 -31.17 -27.46
N LEU A 1206 60.32 -30.44 -26.94
CA LEU A 1206 60.32 -29.07 -26.36
C LEU A 1206 60.07 -27.97 -27.42
N ILE A 1207 59.57 -26.77 -27.07
CA ILE A 1207 60.36 -25.58 -26.64
C ILE A 1207 59.45 -24.51 -25.97
N GLU A 1208 59.99 -23.91 -24.90
CA GLU A 1208 59.52 -22.76 -24.11
C GLU A 1208 59.55 -21.41 -24.84
N VAL A 1209 58.79 -20.41 -24.34
CA VAL A 1209 59.18 -19.05 -23.86
C VAL A 1209 57.84 -18.37 -23.51
N GLY A 1210 57.49 -17.88 -22.32
CA GLY A 1210 58.18 -17.03 -21.35
C GLY A 1210 57.31 -15.76 -21.17
N ALA A 1211 56.71 -15.55 -19.99
CA ALA A 1211 55.91 -14.35 -19.72
C ALA A 1211 56.24 -13.81 -18.32
N ALA A 1212 56.83 -12.62 -18.30
CA ALA A 1212 56.83 -11.70 -17.19
C ALA A 1212 55.91 -10.53 -17.58
N ALA A 1213 54.82 -10.36 -16.81
CA ALA A 1213 54.06 -9.14 -16.51
C ALA A 1213 52.69 -9.55 -15.92
#